data_AF-A0AAN8XNX9-F1
#
_entry.id   AF-A0AAN8XNX9-F1
#
_cell.length_a   1.000
_cell.length_b   1.000
_cell.length_c   1.000
_cell.angle_alpha   90.00
_cell.angle_beta   90.00
_cell.angle_gamma   90.00
#
_symmetry.space_group_name_H-M   'P 1'
#
loop_
_entity.id
_entity.type
_entity.pdbx_description
1 polymer ?
#
loop_
_entity_poly.entity_id
_entity_poly.type
_entity_poly.pdbx_seq_one_letter_code
_entity_poly.pdbx_strand_id
1 'polypeptide(L)'
;MLIYLNLQGYDALKTHLKYDTEGGTNTFLGRRSSHEGSQVPDLGGYSGLDKDTTTLQKHTAADDETRKVKSRDAANESEITLTTDFNLISSDFNAKEKRKNSSDSPSQLNVPDINESYFSKSDDLDQLSFNESTINRESEIEQRSSVVSSIGSNKSMAKDGTENLQNRNPEILLKKQKDLLALVADFGLQNMHELYDVKEKEIYEAGLFLPSGSPGSYLAAFNQQPAEVKKLSRFGYASLRATARLVEELADSKLRQEIFNVTVDDTKDFPEISLLDTSLHDDCPLKNNPRCPNWKHLFRTIDGTCNNLKRPWWGAKFQPLKRFLAPHYSDGLETIRQSVRGGPLPSARLISTAVHWDLNVNSKSVTHMLMQWGQFIDHDMTSSSQSRGFNGSVPRCCDVPINLQHPDCLPIEVPPNDPFFGRFGIRCLEFLRSAPSSRVGCGLGPREQVNQVTSYIDGSMIYGNSDREAAKLRLFRNGMLKYSRMPQRLPLLPQDRERGEFCRNSNSDFFCLFSGDARMNEQPGLMAIHVVFLRLHNRLARNMAHLNPEWSDERIYQETRKIIGAILQHITYREFLPIVLGHDVMKVFDIDLTKDGYYNGYSEKISGSAANSFATAAFRFGHSMVQGKFLKWDDIRKEVVNNVSLHEELLDPGSLHRFGAVDNLMMGMCMQEAQKRDEHFSVELTNHLFQTPNFPAGLDLAAINIQRGRDHGIPSYNNWRNPCGLRRMRTWDDLLHVMPPGSRDNFRSIYRDIDDIDLFPGGLAEFSVRGGIVGSTFACIIAQHFRNLRKGDRFWYENGGFDSSFTLSQLKAIRRVSLARVLCDNLDLIEEIQPFVFLTADSLRSGEIPFIDLSAWQESPKGKLNLKQNKPTAIEISVPEMPETTLELEPGNEIPQPLE
;
A
#
# COMPACT_ATOMS: atom_id res chain seq x y z
N MET A 1 -23.16 -18.52 15.20
CA MET A 1 -22.60 -19.81 14.74
C MET A 1 -21.89 -19.74 13.38
N LEU A 2 -21.89 -18.60 12.66
CA LEU A 2 -21.40 -18.49 11.27
C LEU A 2 -19.87 -18.45 11.08
N ILE A 3 -19.07 -18.34 12.15
CA ILE A 3 -17.60 -18.19 12.09
C ILE A 3 -16.88 -19.46 11.56
N TYR A 4 -17.52 -20.63 11.61
CA TYR A 4 -16.86 -21.92 11.39
C TYR A 4 -16.64 -22.35 9.92
N LEU A 5 -17.19 -21.64 8.92
CA LEU A 5 -17.25 -22.12 7.54
C LEU A 5 -16.20 -21.57 6.56
N ASN A 6 -15.34 -20.63 6.98
CA ASN A 6 -14.29 -20.06 6.12
C ASN A 6 -12.87 -20.64 6.36
N LEU A 7 -12.72 -21.65 7.22
CA LEU A 7 -11.42 -22.15 7.69
C LEU A 7 -11.18 -23.66 7.45
N GLN A 8 -11.69 -24.23 6.35
CA GLN A 8 -11.46 -25.64 5.96
C GLN A 8 -10.03 -25.97 5.47
N GLY A 9 -9.01 -25.44 6.15
CA GLY A 9 -7.60 -25.82 5.98
C GLY A 9 -6.84 -26.05 7.29
N TYR A 10 -7.51 -25.95 8.45
CA TYR A 10 -6.83 -25.72 9.73
C TYR A 10 -6.39 -26.98 10.51
N ASP A 11 -6.93 -28.16 10.21
CA ASP A 11 -6.63 -29.38 11.00
C ASP A 11 -5.19 -29.92 10.81
N ALA A 12 -4.46 -29.51 9.77
CA ALA A 12 -3.07 -29.91 9.55
C ALA A 12 -2.10 -29.33 10.59
N LEU A 13 -2.41 -28.16 11.19
CA LEU A 13 -1.44 -27.39 11.97
C LEU A 13 -1.13 -27.98 13.37
N LYS A 14 -1.97 -28.89 13.88
CA LYS A 14 -1.82 -29.48 15.23
C LYS A 14 -0.73 -30.56 15.34
N THR A 15 -0.26 -31.12 14.22
CA THR A 15 0.41 -32.43 14.22
C THR A 15 1.91 -32.37 13.87
N HIS A 16 2.43 -31.20 13.47
CA HIS A 16 3.82 -31.05 12.98
C HIS A 16 4.64 -29.93 13.67
N LEU A 17 4.17 -29.41 14.81
CA LEU A 17 4.92 -28.46 15.66
C LEU A 17 4.94 -28.91 17.13
N LYS A 18 5.56 -30.06 17.38
CA LYS A 18 5.97 -30.55 18.71
C LYS A 18 7.35 -31.18 18.60
N TYR A 19 8.10 -31.11 19.72
CA TYR A 19 9.53 -31.41 19.85
C TYR A 19 10.43 -30.37 19.15
N ASP A 20 11.53 -29.88 19.73
CA ASP A 20 12.18 -30.26 21.00
C ASP A 20 12.34 -29.10 22.00
N THR A 21 12.01 -29.35 23.27
CA THR A 21 12.59 -28.71 24.46
C THR A 21 12.15 -29.50 25.70
N GLU A 22 13.03 -30.35 26.24
CA GLU A 22 13.26 -30.54 27.69
C GLU A 22 14.36 -31.58 27.93
N GLY A 23 15.35 -31.24 28.77
CA GLY A 23 16.34 -32.19 29.28
C GLY A 23 16.00 -32.54 30.73
N GLY A 24 15.81 -33.83 31.03
CA GLY A 24 15.45 -34.31 32.37
C GLY A 24 16.14 -35.63 32.69
N THR A 25 17.00 -35.63 33.72
CA THR A 25 17.73 -36.80 34.17
C THR A 25 16.86 -37.77 34.98
N ASN A 26 17.04 -39.07 34.78
CA ASN A 26 16.87 -40.06 35.85
C ASN A 26 17.64 -41.35 35.57
N THR A 27 17.83 -42.19 36.59
CA THR A 27 18.87 -43.23 36.62
C THR A 27 18.38 -44.60 37.16
N PHE A 28 19.27 -45.61 37.03
CA PHE A 28 19.32 -46.91 37.72
C PHE A 28 18.64 -48.20 37.13
N LEU A 29 19.47 -49.26 37.11
CA LEU A 29 19.20 -50.73 37.17
C LEU A 29 18.71 -51.48 35.90
N GLY A 30 19.18 -52.72 35.69
CA GLY A 30 18.62 -53.62 34.65
C GLY A 30 19.48 -54.76 34.02
N ARG A 31 20.51 -55.30 34.69
CA ARG A 31 21.43 -56.39 34.21
C ARG A 31 20.90 -57.51 33.26
N ARG A 32 21.72 -57.81 32.24
CA ARG A 32 22.20 -59.15 31.73
C ARG A 32 21.35 -60.07 30.79
N SER A 33 22.09 -60.71 29.87
CA SER A 33 21.92 -62.04 29.20
C SER A 33 20.76 -62.24 28.19
N SER A 34 20.90 -63.03 27.09
CA SER A 34 22.09 -63.70 26.50
C SER A 34 21.78 -64.38 25.13
N HIS A 35 22.80 -64.46 24.24
CA HIS A 35 22.95 -65.40 23.09
C HIS A 35 21.91 -65.32 21.93
N GLU A 36 22.19 -65.61 20.64
CA GLU A 36 23.43 -65.96 19.88
C GLU A 36 23.21 -65.63 18.36
N GLY A 37 24.10 -65.87 17.38
CA GLY A 37 25.44 -66.49 17.35
C GLY A 37 25.97 -66.73 15.92
N SER A 38 27.30 -66.89 15.76
CA SER A 38 28.05 -67.20 14.51
C SER A 38 27.98 -66.18 13.33
N GLN A 39 28.80 -66.32 12.27
CA GLN A 39 30.26 -66.07 12.22
C GLN A 39 30.75 -65.84 10.77
N VAL A 40 31.93 -65.20 10.68
CA VAL A 40 32.89 -64.88 9.58
C VAL A 40 33.03 -65.87 8.38
N PRO A 41 33.58 -65.44 7.21
CA PRO A 41 35.07 -65.35 7.02
C PRO A 41 35.53 -64.04 6.31
N ASP A 42 36.63 -63.41 6.77
CA ASP A 42 38.00 -63.40 6.18
C ASP A 42 38.23 -62.32 5.10
N LEU A 43 39.42 -61.73 4.88
CA LEU A 43 40.66 -61.67 5.67
C LEU A 43 41.53 -60.48 5.19
N GLY A 44 42.46 -60.02 6.04
CA GLY A 44 43.73 -59.43 5.59
C GLY A 44 43.88 -57.91 5.76
N GLY A 45 44.97 -57.51 6.43
CA GLY A 45 45.48 -56.14 6.48
C GLY A 45 46.98 -56.15 6.74
N TYR A 46 47.65 -55.00 6.55
CA TYR A 46 49.06 -54.83 6.91
C TYR A 46 49.35 -53.41 7.39
N SER A 47 50.25 -53.29 8.36
CA SER A 47 50.75 -52.04 8.93
C SER A 47 52.13 -51.69 8.39
N GLY A 48 52.43 -50.39 8.24
CA GLY A 48 53.77 -49.89 7.90
C GLY A 48 54.01 -48.50 8.50
N LEU A 49 55.26 -48.23 8.93
CA LEU A 49 55.69 -47.01 9.62
C LEU A 49 57.06 -46.57 9.09
N ASP A 50 57.44 -45.33 9.42
CA ASP A 50 58.80 -44.77 9.44
C ASP A 50 59.55 -44.40 8.12
N LYS A 51 59.64 -43.08 7.89
CA LYS A 51 60.87 -42.23 7.98
C LYS A 51 61.94 -42.10 6.84
N ASP A 52 62.57 -40.90 6.92
CA ASP A 52 64.00 -40.54 6.75
C ASP A 52 64.64 -40.03 5.41
N THR A 53 65.15 -38.78 5.50
CA THR A 53 66.42 -38.24 4.89
C THR A 53 66.49 -37.98 3.35
N THR A 54 67.38 -37.16 2.73
CA THR A 54 68.34 -36.05 3.09
C THR A 54 68.78 -35.30 1.79
N THR A 55 69.29 -34.05 1.70
CA THR A 55 69.33 -32.88 2.60
C THR A 55 68.88 -31.59 1.83
N LEU A 56 69.61 -30.51 1.44
CA LEU A 56 70.97 -29.96 1.67
C LEU A 56 71.01 -28.41 1.43
N GLN A 57 71.81 -27.69 2.23
CA GLN A 57 72.57 -26.41 2.07
C GLN A 57 72.40 -25.53 0.80
N LYS A 58 72.44 -24.18 0.82
CA LYS A 58 72.85 -23.07 1.77
C LYS A 58 72.27 -21.73 1.17
N HIS A 59 72.44 -20.45 1.57
CA HIS A 59 72.99 -19.51 2.59
C HIS A 59 72.44 -18.09 2.16
N THR A 60 72.47 -16.88 2.77
CA THR A 60 72.75 -16.17 4.06
C THR A 60 72.38 -14.68 3.80
N ALA A 61 72.01 -13.77 4.70
CA ALA A 61 71.80 -13.69 6.16
C ALA A 61 70.60 -12.70 6.41
N ALA A 62 70.36 -11.93 7.47
CA ALA A 62 71.05 -11.62 8.74
C ALA A 62 70.07 -11.11 9.83
N ASP A 63 70.53 -11.19 11.09
CA ASP A 63 70.51 -10.26 12.25
C ASP A 63 69.53 -9.04 12.26
N ASP A 64 68.96 -8.57 13.39
CA ASP A 64 69.25 -8.85 14.83
C ASP A 64 68.05 -8.59 15.81
N GLU A 65 68.29 -8.76 17.12
CA GLU A 65 67.51 -8.52 18.36
C GLU A 65 66.84 -7.11 18.53
N THR A 66 65.99 -6.72 19.52
CA THR A 66 65.37 -7.18 20.81
C THR A 66 64.17 -6.22 21.13
N ARG A 67 63.31 -6.18 22.18
CA ARG A 67 62.73 -7.02 23.30
C ARG A 67 62.20 -6.06 24.41
N LYS A 68 61.10 -6.38 25.15
CA LYS A 68 60.58 -5.71 26.42
C LYS A 68 60.03 -4.25 26.26
N VAL A 69 59.24 -3.59 27.14
CA VAL A 69 58.58 -3.76 28.50
C VAL A 69 57.12 -3.19 28.35
N LYS A 70 55.97 -3.76 28.76
CA LYS A 70 55.35 -4.25 30.03
C LYS A 70 54.58 -3.21 30.91
N SER A 71 53.25 -3.37 30.98
CA SER A 71 52.28 -3.14 32.11
C SER A 71 51.96 -1.75 32.70
N ARG A 72 50.65 -1.58 33.03
CA ARG A 72 49.96 -0.78 34.09
C ARG A 72 48.96 0.27 33.57
N ASP A 73 47.92 0.70 34.31
CA ASP A 73 46.98 0.13 35.33
C ASP A 73 46.00 1.28 35.70
N ALA A 74 44.75 0.97 36.12
CA ALA A 74 43.69 1.93 36.56
C ALA A 74 43.15 2.94 35.49
N ALA A 75 41.87 3.33 35.39
CA ALA A 75 40.65 3.33 36.21
C ALA A 75 40.27 4.69 36.85
N ASN A 76 38.96 4.98 36.86
CA ASN A 76 38.25 6.12 37.49
C ASN A 76 38.57 7.52 36.90
N GLU A 77 37.73 8.57 37.00
CA GLU A 77 36.26 8.75 37.15
C GLU A 77 35.96 10.26 36.91
N SER A 78 34.66 10.66 36.85
CA SER A 78 34.17 12.06 36.84
C SER A 78 34.66 12.96 35.67
N GLU A 79 33.76 13.51 34.86
CA GLU A 79 33.00 14.74 35.16
C GLU A 79 33.86 15.92 35.63
N ILE A 80 33.98 16.95 34.78
CA ILE A 80 33.32 18.25 35.03
C ILE A 80 33.39 19.12 33.76
N THR A 81 32.32 19.87 33.51
CA THR A 81 32.20 20.88 32.45
C THR A 81 33.12 22.09 32.69
N LEU A 82 33.52 22.80 31.62
CA LEU A 82 33.18 24.23 31.42
C LEU A 82 33.85 24.89 30.18
N THR A 83 33.00 25.44 29.32
CA THR A 83 33.12 26.72 28.56
C THR A 83 34.35 27.12 27.71
N THR A 84 34.00 27.45 26.45
CA THR A 84 34.39 28.65 25.67
C THR A 84 35.78 28.82 25.04
N ASP A 85 35.73 28.99 23.71
CA ASP A 85 36.45 29.96 22.85
C ASP A 85 37.98 29.90 22.71
N PHE A 86 38.49 29.73 21.47
CA PHE A 86 38.68 30.86 20.55
C PHE A 86 39.28 30.50 19.15
N ASN A 87 38.60 30.99 18.09
CA ASN A 87 39.14 31.67 16.89
C ASN A 87 40.13 31.07 15.85
N LEU A 88 39.83 31.41 14.57
CA LEU A 88 40.73 31.59 13.39
C LEU A 88 41.37 30.30 12.82
N ILE A 89 41.84 30.19 11.56
CA ILE A 89 42.31 31.12 10.49
C ILE A 89 41.73 30.59 9.15
N SER A 90 41.01 31.31 8.28
CA SER A 90 41.28 32.50 7.43
C SER A 90 42.16 32.29 6.17
N SER A 91 41.53 32.26 4.98
CA SER A 91 42.03 32.86 3.72
C SER A 91 40.93 32.81 2.64
N ASP A 92 40.14 33.87 2.42
CA ASP A 92 40.43 35.02 1.53
C ASP A 92 40.45 34.70 0.02
N PHE A 93 39.54 35.34 -0.73
CA PHE A 93 39.97 36.37 -1.69
C PHE A 93 38.91 37.47 -1.88
N ASN A 94 39.36 38.69 -2.16
CA ASN A 94 38.59 39.93 -2.04
C ASN A 94 38.22 40.60 -3.38
N ALA A 95 37.03 41.19 -3.45
CA ALA A 95 36.76 42.54 -4.00
C ALA A 95 35.32 42.98 -3.60
N LYS A 96 35.12 43.95 -2.70
CA LYS A 96 35.06 45.42 -2.92
C LYS A 96 33.92 45.85 -3.87
N GLU A 97 33.13 46.91 -3.63
CA GLU A 97 32.95 47.94 -2.57
C GLU A 97 31.52 48.54 -2.80
N LYS A 98 30.85 49.39 -1.99
CA LYS A 98 31.24 50.31 -0.90
C LYS A 98 30.04 50.69 0.02
N ARG A 99 30.27 50.69 1.34
CA ARG A 99 29.53 51.28 2.48
C ARG A 99 28.42 52.35 2.25
N LYS A 100 27.37 52.30 3.09
CA LYS A 100 27.14 53.28 4.19
C LYS A 100 26.16 52.77 5.27
N ASN A 101 26.14 53.43 6.43
CA ASN A 101 25.48 52.98 7.66
C ASN A 101 24.25 53.82 8.01
N SER A 102 23.27 53.22 8.70
CA SER A 102 22.68 53.78 9.93
C SER A 102 21.96 52.69 10.73
N SER A 103 21.69 52.93 12.02
CA SER A 103 20.96 52.05 12.93
C SER A 103 19.44 52.28 12.87
N ASP A 104 18.65 51.29 13.26
CA ASP A 104 17.87 51.29 14.51
C ASP A 104 17.05 49.98 14.64
N SER A 105 16.24 49.83 15.69
CA SER A 105 15.48 48.60 16.01
C SER A 105 14.04 48.94 16.42
N PRO A 106 13.18 47.93 16.63
CA PRO A 106 12.47 47.20 15.59
C PRO A 106 11.00 47.66 15.48
N SER A 107 10.45 47.68 14.27
CA SER A 107 9.04 48.01 14.03
C SER A 107 8.34 46.99 13.13
N GLN A 108 7.01 46.97 13.24
CA GLN A 108 6.10 46.01 12.63
C GLN A 108 6.28 45.91 11.11
N LEU A 109 6.41 44.68 10.59
CA LEU A 109 6.37 44.42 9.16
C LEU A 109 4.91 44.40 8.69
N ASN A 110 4.49 45.50 8.06
CA ASN A 110 3.22 45.54 7.32
C ASN A 110 3.26 44.57 6.14
N VAL A 111 2.08 44.04 5.80
CA VAL A 111 1.84 43.41 4.49
C VAL A 111 2.01 44.47 3.40
N PRO A 112 2.73 44.19 2.30
CA PRO A 112 2.71 45.05 1.12
C PRO A 112 1.47 44.71 0.27
N ASP A 113 0.69 45.72 -0.09
CA ASP A 113 -0.34 45.59 -1.13
C ASP A 113 0.33 45.20 -2.46
N ILE A 114 -0.17 44.14 -3.10
CA ILE A 114 0.19 43.77 -4.48
C ILE A 114 -1.01 44.09 -5.36
N ASN A 115 -0.83 45.04 -6.29
CA ASN A 115 -1.90 45.57 -7.13
C ASN A 115 -2.65 44.49 -7.91
N GLU A 116 -3.97 44.58 -7.90
CA GLU A 116 -4.85 43.80 -8.77
C GLU A 116 -4.59 44.13 -10.25
N SER A 117 -4.20 43.13 -11.03
CA SER A 117 -4.53 43.00 -12.46
C SER A 117 -4.25 41.58 -12.94
N TYR A 118 -4.96 41.14 -13.98
CA TYR A 118 -4.87 39.79 -14.56
C TYR A 118 -5.38 38.61 -13.70
N PHE A 119 -6.60 38.75 -13.17
CA PHE A 119 -7.52 37.62 -13.03
C PHE A 119 -8.76 37.84 -13.91
N SER A 120 -8.92 37.01 -14.94
CA SER A 120 -10.19 36.77 -15.65
C SER A 120 -10.08 35.51 -16.51
N LYS A 121 -11.21 34.82 -16.74
CA LYS A 121 -11.35 33.56 -17.50
C LYS A 121 -10.71 32.32 -16.85
N SER A 122 -11.42 31.80 -15.84
CA SER A 122 -11.43 30.36 -15.53
C SER A 122 -12.82 29.90 -15.08
N ASP A 123 -13.87 30.47 -15.67
CA ASP A 123 -15.24 29.99 -15.59
C ASP A 123 -15.46 29.05 -16.79
N ASP A 124 -15.72 27.76 -16.51
CA ASP A 124 -16.39 26.75 -17.35
C ASP A 124 -16.03 25.32 -16.87
N LEU A 125 -16.50 24.92 -15.69
CA LEU A 125 -16.44 23.52 -15.24
C LEU A 125 -17.59 23.09 -14.31
N ASP A 126 -18.69 23.84 -14.27
CA ASP A 126 -19.82 23.63 -13.35
C ASP A 126 -21.18 23.43 -14.10
N GLN A 127 -21.18 22.55 -15.10
CA GLN A 127 -22.42 22.04 -15.72
C GLN A 127 -22.40 20.50 -15.89
N LEU A 128 -22.75 19.81 -14.80
CA LEU A 128 -23.46 18.53 -14.89
C LEU A 128 -24.80 18.70 -14.18
N SER A 129 -25.86 18.82 -14.98
CA SER A 129 -27.20 19.20 -14.50
C SER A 129 -27.79 18.19 -13.52
N PHE A 130 -28.36 18.71 -12.43
CA PHE A 130 -29.33 17.96 -11.64
C PHE A 130 -30.59 17.72 -12.48
N ASN A 131 -31.20 16.54 -12.38
CA ASN A 131 -32.53 16.32 -12.93
C ASN A 131 -33.56 17.17 -12.17
N GLU A 132 -34.31 18.00 -12.89
CA GLU A 132 -35.29 18.95 -12.36
C GLU A 132 -36.44 18.30 -11.56
N SER A 133 -36.60 16.98 -11.65
CA SER A 133 -37.48 16.17 -10.82
C SER A 133 -37.24 16.31 -9.30
N THR A 134 -36.09 16.88 -8.90
CA THR A 134 -35.65 16.98 -7.50
C THR A 134 -36.12 18.28 -6.83
N ILE A 135 -36.22 19.37 -7.59
CA ILE A 135 -36.52 20.74 -7.09
C ILE A 135 -37.92 20.79 -6.45
N ASN A 136 -38.89 20.04 -6.99
CA ASN A 136 -40.23 19.92 -6.43
C ASN A 136 -40.31 19.19 -5.06
N ARG A 137 -39.19 18.74 -4.49
CA ARG A 137 -39.10 18.20 -3.11
C ARG A 137 -38.42 19.14 -2.11
N GLU A 138 -37.68 20.15 -2.57
CA GLU A 138 -36.98 21.08 -1.67
C GLU A 138 -38.00 21.84 -0.80
N SER A 139 -39.13 22.24 -1.38
CA SER A 139 -40.25 22.88 -0.66
C SER A 139 -40.98 21.94 0.33
N GLU A 140 -41.03 20.63 0.10
CA GLU A 140 -41.55 19.66 1.08
C GLU A 140 -40.58 19.48 2.26
N ILE A 141 -39.27 19.57 2.02
CA ILE A 141 -38.22 19.47 3.04
C ILE A 141 -38.18 20.75 3.89
N GLU A 142 -38.25 21.94 3.27
CA GLU A 142 -38.35 23.21 3.99
C GLU A 142 -39.60 23.28 4.88
N GLN A 143 -40.77 22.85 4.39
CA GLN A 143 -41.98 22.82 5.22
C GLN A 143 -41.84 21.89 6.43
N ARG A 144 -41.13 20.75 6.30
CA ARG A 144 -40.81 19.87 7.45
C ARG A 144 -39.78 20.49 8.41
N SER A 145 -38.85 21.30 7.93
CA SER A 145 -37.84 21.97 8.77
C SER A 145 -38.47 22.83 9.88
N SER A 146 -39.63 23.44 9.59
CA SER A 146 -40.38 24.31 10.50
C SER A 146 -40.86 23.64 11.80
N VAL A 147 -40.92 22.30 11.82
CA VAL A 147 -41.37 21.52 12.99
C VAL A 147 -40.19 21.13 13.89
N VAL A 148 -39.02 20.83 13.30
CA VAL A 148 -37.87 20.23 14.01
C VAL A 148 -37.08 21.25 14.83
N SER A 149 -37.07 22.52 14.43
CA SER A 149 -36.40 23.63 15.13
C SER A 149 -36.90 23.89 16.56
N SER A 150 -38.02 23.28 16.97
CA SER A 150 -38.63 23.42 18.29
C SER A 150 -38.17 22.39 19.35
N ILE A 151 -37.45 21.33 18.95
CA ILE A 151 -37.14 20.18 19.83
C ILE A 151 -35.85 20.40 20.66
N GLY A 152 -35.11 21.49 20.42
CA GLY A 152 -33.85 21.83 21.07
C GLY A 152 -33.89 22.23 22.56
N SER A 153 -34.96 21.95 23.32
CA SER A 153 -35.04 22.22 24.77
C SER A 153 -36.15 21.44 25.50
N ASN A 154 -35.98 20.12 25.70
CA ASN A 154 -36.81 19.37 26.67
C ASN A 154 -36.10 18.14 27.27
N LYS A 155 -35.36 18.32 28.37
CA LYS A 155 -34.82 17.22 29.20
C LYS A 155 -35.90 16.66 30.15
N SER A 156 -36.98 16.11 29.60
CA SER A 156 -38.09 15.56 30.39
C SER A 156 -38.99 14.56 29.64
N MET A 157 -38.42 13.64 28.84
CA MET A 157 -39.14 12.40 28.52
C MET A 157 -39.01 11.40 29.67
N ALA A 158 -40.12 10.75 30.02
CA ALA A 158 -40.28 10.04 31.27
C ALA A 158 -39.58 8.67 31.32
N LYS A 159 -39.20 8.25 32.53
CA LYS A 159 -38.91 6.83 32.82
C LYS A 159 -40.21 6.03 32.85
N ASP A 160 -40.82 5.76 31.69
CA ASP A 160 -41.97 4.86 31.62
C ASP A 160 -41.51 3.40 31.68
N GLY A 161 -41.57 2.82 32.87
CA GLY A 161 -41.21 1.43 33.15
C GLY A 161 -42.31 0.42 32.81
N THR A 162 -43.14 0.66 31.78
CA THR A 162 -44.39 -0.08 31.57
C THR A 162 -44.78 -0.34 30.10
N GLU A 163 -43.84 -0.69 29.21
CA GLU A 163 -44.21 -1.15 27.85
C GLU A 163 -45.00 -2.48 27.88
N ASN A 164 -46.31 -2.35 27.67
CA ASN A 164 -47.32 -3.38 27.91
C ASN A 164 -47.35 -4.50 26.86
N LEU A 165 -47.90 -5.68 27.21
CA LEU A 165 -47.84 -6.90 26.39
C LEU A 165 -48.49 -6.80 24.98
N GLN A 166 -49.28 -5.76 24.70
CA GLN A 166 -49.83 -5.49 23.37
C GLN A 166 -48.77 -5.10 22.32
N ASN A 167 -47.58 -4.66 22.75
CA ASN A 167 -46.50 -4.19 21.86
C ASN A 167 -45.90 -5.29 20.95
N ARG A 168 -46.21 -6.58 21.18
CA ARG A 168 -45.57 -7.72 20.51
C ARG A 168 -46.24 -8.21 19.22
N ASN A 169 -47.11 -7.41 18.59
CA ASN A 169 -47.57 -7.68 17.22
C ASN A 169 -46.38 -7.51 16.23
N PRO A 170 -46.00 -8.54 15.45
CA PRO A 170 -44.90 -8.45 14.48
C PRO A 170 -45.03 -7.29 13.47
N GLU A 171 -46.25 -6.93 13.05
CA GLU A 171 -46.47 -5.82 12.11
C GLU A 171 -46.15 -4.46 12.74
N ILE A 172 -46.48 -4.29 14.03
CA ILE A 172 -46.18 -3.05 14.79
C ILE A 172 -44.69 -2.95 15.09
N LEU A 173 -44.04 -4.08 15.41
CA LEU A 173 -42.59 -4.13 15.61
C LEU A 173 -41.83 -3.82 14.30
N LEU A 174 -42.24 -4.43 13.17
CA LEU A 174 -41.67 -4.16 11.84
C LEU A 174 -41.88 -2.71 11.42
N LYS A 175 -43.05 -2.13 11.67
CA LYS A 175 -43.28 -0.70 11.42
C LYS A 175 -42.35 0.17 12.29
N LYS A 176 -42.28 -0.07 13.60
CA LYS A 176 -41.35 0.64 14.51
C LYS A 176 -39.89 0.53 14.06
N GLN A 177 -39.49 -0.62 13.50
CA GLN A 177 -38.16 -0.83 12.94
C GLN A 177 -37.91 0.07 11.72
N LYS A 178 -38.85 0.11 10.75
CA LYS A 178 -38.75 0.97 9.56
C LYS A 178 -38.79 2.45 9.91
N ASP A 179 -39.71 2.87 10.78
CA ASP A 179 -39.85 4.26 11.22
C ASP A 179 -38.55 4.76 11.89
N LEU A 180 -37.88 3.92 12.70
CA LEU A 180 -36.58 4.25 13.29
C LEU A 180 -35.43 4.25 12.27
N LEU A 181 -35.42 3.31 11.32
CA LEU A 181 -34.40 3.26 10.26
C LEU A 181 -34.46 4.46 9.32
N ALA A 182 -35.65 4.95 9.00
CA ALA A 182 -35.83 6.19 8.22
C ALA A 182 -35.25 7.40 8.96
N LEU A 183 -35.61 7.58 10.24
CA LEU A 183 -35.07 8.65 11.10
C LEU A 183 -33.54 8.61 11.20
N VAL A 184 -32.98 7.41 11.34
CA VAL A 184 -31.53 7.15 11.39
C VAL A 184 -30.83 7.48 10.06
N ALA A 185 -31.44 7.10 8.93
CA ALA A 185 -30.92 7.39 7.60
C ALA A 185 -30.91 8.90 7.30
N ASP A 186 -32.01 9.59 7.59
CA ASP A 186 -32.17 11.03 7.40
C ASP A 186 -31.15 11.81 8.26
N PHE A 187 -30.95 11.40 9.52
CA PHE A 187 -29.90 11.98 10.39
C PHE A 187 -28.49 11.80 9.79
N GLY A 188 -28.20 10.64 9.20
CA GLY A 188 -26.94 10.38 8.51
C GLY A 188 -26.71 11.32 7.33
N LEU A 189 -27.72 11.50 6.48
CA LEU A 189 -27.66 12.41 5.32
C LEU A 189 -27.56 13.89 5.75
N GLN A 190 -28.28 14.30 6.81
CA GLN A 190 -28.18 15.65 7.36
C GLN A 190 -26.76 15.95 7.88
N ASN A 191 -26.15 15.01 8.61
CA ASN A 191 -24.78 15.14 9.11
C ASN A 191 -23.74 15.20 7.96
N MET A 192 -24.00 14.51 6.85
CA MET A 192 -23.17 14.57 5.65
C MET A 192 -23.21 15.97 5.02
N HIS A 193 -24.38 16.56 4.80
CA HIS A 193 -24.51 17.94 4.28
C HIS A 193 -23.82 18.95 5.22
N GLU A 194 -24.11 18.86 6.51
CA GLU A 194 -23.52 19.70 7.57
C GLU A 194 -21.97 19.69 7.57
N LEU A 195 -21.35 18.54 7.33
CA LEU A 195 -19.89 18.47 7.18
C LEU A 195 -19.43 19.03 5.84
N TYR A 196 -19.93 18.46 4.74
CA TYR A 196 -19.28 18.59 3.44
C TYR A 196 -19.69 19.82 2.62
N ASP A 197 -20.82 20.45 2.97
CA ASP A 197 -21.38 21.59 2.23
C ASP A 197 -21.42 22.87 3.09
N VAL A 198 -21.32 22.74 4.42
CA VAL A 198 -21.18 23.86 5.37
C VAL A 198 -19.79 23.91 6.00
N LYS A 199 -19.44 22.96 6.89
CA LYS A 199 -18.22 23.06 7.72
C LYS A 199 -16.91 22.98 6.95
N GLU A 200 -16.81 22.19 5.89
CA GLU A 200 -15.63 22.19 5.02
C GLU A 200 -15.35 23.59 4.44
N LYS A 201 -16.39 24.37 4.16
CA LYS A 201 -16.28 25.74 3.65
C LYS A 201 -15.90 26.73 4.76
N GLU A 202 -16.52 26.65 5.94
CA GLU A 202 -16.15 27.49 7.11
C GLU A 202 -14.66 27.33 7.48
N ILE A 203 -14.15 26.09 7.48
CA ILE A 203 -12.75 25.76 7.77
C ILE A 203 -11.82 26.34 6.69
N TYR A 204 -12.23 26.30 5.42
CA TYR A 204 -11.49 26.87 4.30
C TYR A 204 -11.45 28.40 4.33
N GLU A 205 -12.59 29.05 4.58
CA GLU A 205 -12.71 30.51 4.71
C GLU A 205 -11.95 31.06 5.93
N ALA A 206 -11.80 30.25 6.99
CA ALA A 206 -10.93 30.53 8.13
C ALA A 206 -9.42 30.32 7.85
N GLY A 207 -9.03 29.92 6.64
CA GLY A 207 -7.63 29.70 6.24
C GLY A 207 -6.99 28.45 6.87
N LEU A 208 -7.77 27.48 7.31
CA LEU A 208 -7.30 26.31 8.06
C LEU A 208 -6.97 25.13 7.13
N PHE A 209 -6.17 25.38 6.11
CA PHE A 209 -5.64 24.38 5.18
C PHE A 209 -4.10 24.41 5.13
N LEU A 210 -3.49 23.33 4.63
CA LEU A 210 -2.04 23.22 4.50
C LEU A 210 -1.52 24.03 3.30
N PRO A 211 -0.41 24.76 3.43
CA PRO A 211 0.23 25.40 2.29
C PRO A 211 0.79 24.36 1.32
N SER A 212 0.76 24.70 0.03
CA SER A 212 1.42 23.91 -1.02
C SER A 212 2.93 23.84 -0.78
N GLY A 213 3.56 22.73 -1.14
CA GLY A 213 4.98 22.49 -0.91
C GLY A 213 5.38 22.10 0.52
N SER A 214 4.41 21.91 1.42
CA SER A 214 4.66 21.42 2.79
C SER A 214 4.69 19.88 2.83
N PRO A 215 5.47 19.27 3.77
CA PRO A 215 5.51 17.80 3.89
C PRO A 215 4.13 17.16 4.09
N GLY A 216 3.22 17.85 4.79
CA GLY A 216 1.84 17.43 4.98
C GLY A 216 0.97 17.49 3.71
N SER A 217 1.14 18.52 2.87
CA SER A 217 0.41 18.57 1.59
C SER A 217 0.93 17.53 0.58
N TYR A 218 2.22 17.17 0.60
CA TYR A 218 2.72 16.03 -0.19
C TYR A 218 2.21 14.67 0.31
N LEU A 219 2.18 14.43 1.62
CA LEU A 219 1.55 13.23 2.19
C LEU A 219 0.07 13.14 1.77
N ALA A 220 -0.61 14.27 1.68
CA ALA A 220 -1.99 14.31 1.22
C ALA A 220 -2.12 14.09 -0.29
N ALA A 221 -1.23 14.66 -1.11
CA ALA A 221 -1.18 14.44 -2.56
C ALA A 221 -0.92 12.97 -2.91
N PHE A 222 -0.03 12.28 -2.18
CA PHE A 222 0.20 10.83 -2.32
C PHE A 222 -1.10 10.01 -2.17
N ASN A 223 -2.00 10.45 -1.28
CA ASN A 223 -3.28 9.79 -0.99
C ASN A 223 -4.48 10.57 -1.56
N GLN A 224 -4.29 11.31 -2.66
CA GLN A 224 -5.34 12.16 -3.25
C GLN A 224 -6.60 11.36 -3.57
N GLN A 225 -7.74 11.99 -3.31
CA GLN A 225 -9.08 11.45 -3.49
C GLN A 225 -9.68 11.91 -4.82
N PRO A 226 -9.90 11.01 -5.80
CA PRO A 226 -10.67 11.34 -7.01
C PRO A 226 -12.10 11.79 -6.67
N ALA A 227 -12.70 12.62 -7.53
CA ALA A 227 -14.08 13.09 -7.34
C ALA A 227 -15.11 11.96 -7.18
N GLU A 228 -14.93 10.86 -7.92
CA GLU A 228 -15.72 9.62 -7.78
C GLU A 228 -15.66 9.06 -6.35
N VAL A 229 -14.49 9.11 -5.71
CA VAL A 229 -14.25 8.65 -4.34
C VAL A 229 -14.72 9.67 -3.31
N LYS A 230 -14.61 10.99 -3.55
CA LYS A 230 -15.20 12.00 -2.65
C LYS A 230 -16.72 11.82 -2.58
N LYS A 231 -17.39 11.60 -3.72
CA LYS A 231 -18.84 11.28 -3.75
C LYS A 231 -19.16 10.02 -2.94
N LEU A 232 -18.43 8.92 -3.15
CA LEU A 232 -18.65 7.68 -2.38
C LEU A 232 -18.35 7.85 -0.87
N SER A 233 -17.38 8.69 -0.52
CA SER A 233 -16.99 8.91 0.88
C SER A 233 -18.00 9.77 1.65
N ARG A 234 -18.68 10.72 0.98
CA ARG A 234 -19.83 11.43 1.56
C ARG A 234 -20.90 10.44 2.08
N PHE A 235 -21.27 9.44 1.26
CA PHE A 235 -22.19 8.37 1.68
C PHE A 235 -21.60 7.42 2.74
N GLY A 236 -20.29 7.15 2.72
CA GLY A 236 -19.61 6.41 3.78
C GLY A 236 -19.71 7.10 5.14
N TYR A 237 -19.55 8.43 5.16
CA TYR A 237 -19.73 9.27 6.35
C TYR A 237 -21.21 9.32 6.80
N ALA A 238 -22.16 9.47 5.88
CA ALA A 238 -23.59 9.42 6.18
C ALA A 238 -23.97 8.09 6.86
N SER A 239 -23.49 6.96 6.30
CA SER A 239 -23.69 5.61 6.86
C SER A 239 -23.09 5.47 8.25
N LEU A 240 -21.91 6.06 8.50
CA LEU A 240 -21.25 6.04 9.80
C LEU A 240 -21.99 6.87 10.87
N ARG A 241 -22.51 8.06 10.50
CA ARG A 241 -23.30 8.91 11.40
C ARG A 241 -24.69 8.33 11.67
N ALA A 242 -25.33 7.71 10.68
CA ALA A 242 -26.53 6.89 10.87
C ALA A 242 -26.25 5.72 11.85
N THR A 243 -25.14 5.01 11.68
CA THR A 243 -24.76 3.91 12.58
C THR A 243 -24.59 4.40 14.02
N ALA A 244 -23.89 5.52 14.22
CA ALA A 244 -23.75 6.14 15.55
C ALA A 244 -25.11 6.46 16.18
N ARG A 245 -26.04 7.05 15.41
CA ARG A 245 -27.38 7.35 15.91
C ARG A 245 -28.18 6.10 16.25
N LEU A 246 -28.05 5.03 15.47
CA LEU A 246 -28.71 3.75 15.80
C LEU A 246 -28.13 3.12 17.08
N VAL A 247 -26.82 3.24 17.33
CA VAL A 247 -26.19 2.80 18.59
C VAL A 247 -26.74 3.58 19.80
N GLU A 248 -26.88 4.91 19.68
CA GLU A 248 -27.55 5.74 20.71
C GLU A 248 -28.98 5.26 20.98
N GLU A 249 -29.81 5.17 19.94
CA GLU A 249 -31.23 4.79 20.07
C GLU A 249 -31.40 3.35 20.58
N LEU A 250 -30.46 2.45 20.33
CA LEU A 250 -30.46 1.07 20.87
C LEU A 250 -29.98 1.01 22.34
N ALA A 251 -29.05 1.86 22.76
CA ALA A 251 -28.55 1.90 24.14
C ALA A 251 -29.69 2.19 25.14
N ASP A 252 -30.59 3.11 24.79
CA ASP A 252 -31.69 3.57 25.65
C ASP A 252 -32.90 2.61 25.74
N SER A 253 -32.98 1.53 24.95
CA SER A 253 -34.13 0.60 25.02
C SER A 253 -33.83 -0.85 24.68
N LYS A 254 -34.15 -1.74 25.64
CA LYS A 254 -34.18 -3.20 25.44
C LYS A 254 -35.20 -3.66 24.41
N LEU A 255 -36.35 -2.99 24.27
CA LEU A 255 -37.32 -3.36 23.22
C LEU A 255 -36.74 -3.09 21.82
N ARG A 256 -35.97 -2.01 21.65
CA ARG A 256 -35.27 -1.74 20.38
C ARG A 256 -34.18 -2.78 20.11
N GLN A 257 -33.42 -3.20 21.13
CA GLN A 257 -32.47 -4.32 21.00
C GLN A 257 -33.18 -5.64 20.62
N GLU A 258 -34.35 -5.95 21.20
CA GLU A 258 -35.20 -7.09 20.79
C GLU A 258 -35.70 -6.95 19.34
N ILE A 259 -36.09 -5.75 18.89
CA ILE A 259 -36.59 -5.49 17.51
C ILE A 259 -35.51 -5.73 16.45
N PHE A 260 -34.27 -5.28 16.70
CA PHE A 260 -33.18 -5.41 15.73
C PHE A 260 -32.38 -6.72 15.90
N ASN A 261 -32.57 -7.46 17.00
CA ASN A 261 -31.83 -8.68 17.33
C ASN A 261 -30.30 -8.46 17.33
N VAL A 262 -29.85 -7.33 17.89
CA VAL A 262 -28.42 -6.96 18.02
C VAL A 262 -28.10 -6.52 19.44
N THR A 263 -26.86 -6.76 19.86
CA THR A 263 -26.30 -6.28 21.14
C THR A 263 -25.50 -4.98 20.92
N VAL A 264 -25.75 -3.97 21.74
CA VAL A 264 -25.08 -2.64 21.64
C VAL A 264 -23.55 -2.75 21.76
N ASP A 265 -23.06 -3.73 22.51
CA ASP A 265 -21.63 -3.99 22.72
C ASP A 265 -20.87 -4.45 21.45
N ASP A 266 -21.57 -4.76 20.35
CA ASP A 266 -20.94 -5.29 19.13
C ASP A 266 -21.61 -4.82 17.82
N THR A 267 -20.96 -3.88 17.14
CA THR A 267 -21.44 -3.29 15.86
C THR A 267 -21.24 -4.20 14.64
N LYS A 268 -20.67 -5.41 14.81
CA LYS A 268 -20.35 -6.34 13.72
C LYS A 268 -21.56 -6.80 12.90
N ASP A 269 -22.75 -6.83 13.49
CA ASP A 269 -23.97 -7.34 12.85
C ASP A 269 -24.77 -6.22 12.12
N PHE A 270 -24.44 -4.95 12.36
CA PHE A 270 -25.11 -3.80 11.73
C PHE A 270 -25.05 -3.78 10.19
N PRO A 271 -23.99 -4.28 9.51
CA PRO A 271 -23.97 -4.42 8.05
C PRO A 271 -24.99 -5.41 7.46
N GLU A 272 -25.63 -6.25 8.29
CA GLU A 272 -26.71 -7.15 7.85
C GLU A 272 -28.11 -6.49 7.95
N ILE A 273 -28.21 -5.30 8.55
CA ILE A 273 -29.47 -4.55 8.66
C ILE A 273 -29.86 -3.98 7.29
N SER A 274 -31.03 -4.37 6.79
CA SER A 274 -31.58 -3.90 5.52
C SER A 274 -32.02 -2.43 5.60
N LEU A 275 -31.44 -1.58 4.76
CA LEU A 275 -31.83 -0.17 4.58
C LEU A 275 -32.84 0.06 3.45
N LEU A 276 -33.47 -1.01 2.91
CA LEU A 276 -34.58 -0.87 1.95
C LEU A 276 -35.68 0.04 2.52
N ASP A 277 -36.29 0.83 1.63
CA ASP A 277 -37.28 1.86 1.95
C ASP A 277 -36.74 3.04 2.79
N THR A 278 -35.43 3.34 2.73
CA THR A 278 -34.82 4.54 3.36
C THR A 278 -34.13 5.45 2.34
N SER A 279 -34.12 6.75 2.64
CA SER A 279 -33.43 7.81 1.89
C SER A 279 -31.96 7.48 1.60
N LEU A 280 -31.21 7.06 2.62
CA LEU A 280 -29.79 6.69 2.49
C LEU A 280 -29.56 5.53 1.52
N HIS A 281 -30.52 4.60 1.37
CA HIS A 281 -30.44 3.54 0.36
C HIS A 281 -30.85 4.01 -1.03
N ASP A 282 -31.90 4.84 -1.11
CA ASP A 282 -32.41 5.37 -2.39
C ASP A 282 -31.39 6.29 -3.08
N ASP A 283 -30.66 7.11 -2.33
CA ASP A 283 -29.61 7.97 -2.90
C ASP A 283 -28.26 7.24 -3.08
N CYS A 284 -28.12 6.02 -2.55
CA CYS A 284 -26.85 5.31 -2.49
C CYS A 284 -26.26 4.98 -3.89
N PRO A 285 -25.04 5.47 -4.24
CA PRO A 285 -24.42 5.17 -5.52
C PRO A 285 -24.10 3.67 -5.73
N LEU A 286 -23.98 2.91 -4.64
CA LEU A 286 -23.66 1.46 -4.64
C LEU A 286 -24.88 0.56 -4.39
N LYS A 287 -26.12 1.04 -4.58
CA LYS A 287 -27.34 0.22 -4.38
C LYS A 287 -27.50 -0.92 -5.38
N ASN A 288 -26.97 -0.77 -6.60
CA ASN A 288 -27.06 -1.75 -7.67
C ASN A 288 -25.77 -2.56 -7.84
N ASN A 289 -25.88 -3.75 -8.44
CA ASN A 289 -24.72 -4.47 -8.99
C ASN A 289 -24.24 -3.79 -10.28
N PRO A 290 -22.92 -3.80 -10.58
CA PRO A 290 -22.38 -3.20 -11.79
C PRO A 290 -22.76 -4.04 -13.02
N ARG A 291 -23.00 -3.38 -14.15
CA ARG A 291 -23.41 -4.03 -15.40
C ARG A 291 -22.20 -4.68 -16.09
N CYS A 292 -21.97 -5.96 -15.79
CA CYS A 292 -20.85 -6.70 -16.38
C CYS A 292 -20.92 -6.79 -17.92
N PRO A 293 -19.90 -6.33 -18.67
CA PRO A 293 -19.92 -6.23 -20.13
C PRO A 293 -19.96 -7.60 -20.81
N ASN A 294 -20.43 -7.66 -22.06
CA ASN A 294 -20.59 -8.92 -22.78
C ASN A 294 -19.25 -9.68 -22.94
N TRP A 295 -18.15 -8.95 -23.16
CA TRP A 295 -16.79 -9.49 -23.34
C TRP A 295 -16.08 -9.93 -22.05
N LYS A 296 -16.71 -9.82 -20.87
CA LYS A 296 -16.16 -10.21 -19.53
C LYS A 296 -15.63 -11.65 -19.40
N HIS A 297 -15.89 -12.50 -20.39
CA HIS A 297 -15.41 -13.88 -20.44
C HIS A 297 -13.98 -13.97 -20.99
N LEU A 298 -13.58 -13.02 -21.86
CA LEU A 298 -12.27 -12.95 -22.53
C LEU A 298 -11.24 -12.13 -21.74
N PHE A 299 -11.62 -10.95 -21.23
CA PHE A 299 -10.71 -9.97 -20.64
C PHE A 299 -11.25 -9.37 -19.34
N ARG A 300 -10.32 -8.91 -18.48
CA ARG A 300 -10.60 -8.15 -17.26
C ARG A 300 -11.16 -6.77 -17.63
N THR A 301 -12.12 -6.24 -16.87
CA THR A 301 -12.41 -4.79 -16.90
C THR A 301 -11.19 -4.01 -16.39
N ILE A 302 -11.15 -2.68 -16.58
CA ILE A 302 -10.10 -1.83 -15.98
C ILE A 302 -10.38 -1.57 -14.49
N ASP A 303 -11.64 -1.55 -14.07
CA ASP A 303 -12.08 -1.25 -12.69
C ASP A 303 -12.08 -2.46 -11.73
N GLY A 304 -11.70 -3.65 -12.21
CA GLY A 304 -11.71 -4.92 -11.47
C GLY A 304 -13.09 -5.54 -11.23
N THR A 305 -14.19 -4.92 -11.67
CA THR A 305 -15.54 -5.50 -11.55
C THR A 305 -15.70 -6.80 -12.34
N CYS A 306 -16.68 -7.60 -11.94
CA CYS A 306 -17.13 -8.79 -12.69
C CYS A 306 -16.07 -9.88 -12.89
N ASN A 307 -14.94 -9.80 -12.18
CA ASN A 307 -14.04 -10.92 -11.95
C ASN A 307 -14.83 -12.08 -11.31
N ASN A 308 -15.49 -11.83 -10.17
CA ASN A 308 -16.45 -12.75 -9.58
C ASN A 308 -17.87 -12.50 -10.14
N LEU A 309 -18.44 -13.48 -10.85
CA LEU A 309 -19.74 -13.31 -11.52
C LEU A 309 -20.96 -13.36 -10.57
N LYS A 310 -20.81 -13.85 -9.33
CA LYS A 310 -21.88 -13.89 -8.30
C LYS A 310 -21.81 -12.74 -7.29
N ARG A 311 -20.66 -12.06 -7.21
CA ARG A 311 -20.40 -10.87 -6.37
C ARG A 311 -19.57 -9.88 -7.17
N PRO A 312 -20.15 -9.17 -8.16
CA PRO A 312 -19.37 -8.43 -9.16
C PRO A 312 -18.55 -7.26 -8.63
N TRP A 313 -18.84 -6.76 -7.43
CA TRP A 313 -18.01 -5.79 -6.71
C TRP A 313 -16.74 -6.39 -6.08
N TRP A 314 -16.60 -7.71 -5.93
CA TRP A 314 -15.43 -8.30 -5.25
C TRP A 314 -14.12 -8.04 -6.02
N GLY A 315 -13.16 -7.41 -5.33
CA GLY A 315 -11.87 -6.99 -5.87
C GLY A 315 -11.89 -5.79 -6.82
N ALA A 316 -13.06 -5.19 -7.05
CA ALA A 316 -13.19 -3.95 -7.82
C ALA A 316 -12.62 -2.75 -7.06
N LYS A 317 -12.36 -1.65 -7.77
CA LYS A 317 -11.99 -0.37 -7.17
C LYS A 317 -13.11 0.22 -6.31
N PHE A 318 -12.71 1.15 -5.44
CA PHE A 318 -13.56 1.95 -4.57
C PHE A 318 -14.41 1.15 -3.57
N GLN A 319 -14.02 -0.11 -3.33
CA GLN A 319 -14.65 -0.96 -2.32
C GLN A 319 -13.94 -0.84 -0.96
N PRO A 320 -14.62 -1.17 0.15
CA PRO A 320 -13.99 -1.31 1.46
C PRO A 320 -12.84 -2.32 1.46
N LEU A 321 -11.72 -1.99 2.11
CA LEU A 321 -10.64 -2.94 2.40
C LEU A 321 -11.16 -4.08 3.30
N LYS A 322 -10.89 -5.32 2.89
CA LYS A 322 -11.43 -6.53 3.51
C LYS A 322 -10.88 -6.76 4.92
N ARG A 323 -11.78 -7.07 5.85
CA ARG A 323 -11.44 -7.47 7.23
C ARG A 323 -11.12 -8.97 7.28
N PHE A 324 -9.95 -9.33 7.82
CA PHE A 324 -9.66 -10.71 8.27
C PHE A 324 -10.05 -10.89 9.75
N LEU A 325 -9.81 -9.86 10.57
CA LEU A 325 -10.41 -9.66 11.88
C LEU A 325 -11.26 -8.40 11.82
N ALA A 326 -12.34 -8.34 12.62
CA ALA A 326 -13.17 -7.15 12.76
C ALA A 326 -12.35 -5.93 13.22
N PRO A 327 -12.78 -4.69 12.90
CA PRO A 327 -12.14 -3.49 13.42
C PRO A 327 -12.16 -3.44 14.95
N HIS A 328 -11.16 -2.79 15.53
CA HIS A 328 -11.06 -2.50 16.96
C HIS A 328 -10.91 -0.99 17.17
N TYR A 329 -12.07 -0.32 17.24
CA TYR A 329 -12.24 1.05 17.69
C TYR A 329 -12.72 1.06 19.15
N SER A 330 -12.40 2.10 19.93
CA SER A 330 -12.74 2.13 21.37
C SER A 330 -14.22 2.37 21.66
N ASP A 331 -14.94 2.92 20.68
CA ASP A 331 -16.39 3.15 20.66
C ASP A 331 -17.14 2.11 19.81
N GLY A 332 -16.43 1.10 19.29
CA GLY A 332 -16.98 0.13 18.34
C GLY A 332 -17.32 0.71 16.95
N LEU A 333 -17.00 1.97 16.65
CA LEU A 333 -17.43 2.67 15.42
C LEU A 333 -16.27 3.32 14.66
N GLU A 334 -15.58 4.29 15.24
CA GLU A 334 -14.47 4.99 14.56
C GLU A 334 -13.40 5.62 15.47
N THR A 335 -13.63 5.74 16.79
CA THR A 335 -12.67 6.35 17.72
C THR A 335 -11.46 5.44 17.92
N ILE A 336 -10.26 6.01 17.83
CA ILE A 336 -9.02 5.22 17.91
C ILE A 336 -8.92 4.40 19.21
N ARG A 337 -8.36 3.21 19.06
CA ARG A 337 -8.14 2.22 20.11
C ARG A 337 -7.42 2.84 21.32
N GLN A 338 -7.94 2.59 22.52
CA GLN A 338 -7.33 2.97 23.80
C GLN A 338 -6.46 1.84 24.38
N SER A 339 -5.74 2.12 25.47
CA SER A 339 -5.05 1.08 26.24
C SER A 339 -6.05 0.15 26.93
N VAL A 340 -5.76 -1.16 27.01
CA VAL A 340 -6.56 -2.13 27.77
C VAL A 340 -6.55 -1.85 29.28
N ARG A 341 -5.64 -0.99 29.76
CA ARG A 341 -5.61 -0.48 31.14
C ARG A 341 -6.29 0.89 31.28
N GLY A 342 -7.00 1.34 30.25
CA GLY A 342 -7.66 2.64 30.16
C GLY A 342 -6.73 3.79 29.77
N GLY A 343 -7.30 4.81 29.14
CA GLY A 343 -6.59 6.00 28.67
C GLY A 343 -5.90 5.82 27.31
N PRO A 344 -5.22 6.87 26.82
CA PRO A 344 -4.65 6.87 25.47
C PRO A 344 -3.51 5.87 25.31
N LEU A 345 -3.35 5.36 24.08
CA LEU A 345 -2.13 4.69 23.65
C LEU A 345 -0.96 5.70 23.55
N PRO A 346 0.30 5.26 23.66
CA PRO A 346 1.47 6.14 23.49
C PRO A 346 1.49 6.80 22.11
N SER A 347 2.04 8.02 22.00
CA SER A 347 2.20 8.72 20.72
C SER A 347 2.92 7.83 19.69
N ALA A 348 2.43 7.86 18.45
CA ALA A 348 3.07 7.17 17.33
C ALA A 348 4.52 7.63 17.09
N ARG A 349 4.83 8.91 17.36
CA ARG A 349 6.21 9.43 17.28
C ARG A 349 7.08 9.00 18.46
N LEU A 350 6.52 8.84 19.65
CA LEU A 350 7.24 8.28 20.80
C LEU A 350 7.61 6.81 20.57
N ILE A 351 6.72 6.03 19.95
CA ILE A 351 7.02 4.65 19.54
C ILE A 351 8.07 4.65 18.44
N SER A 352 7.97 5.55 17.45
CA SER A 352 8.95 5.69 16.38
C SER A 352 10.37 5.97 16.90
N THR A 353 10.57 7.01 17.74
CA THR A 353 11.91 7.37 18.22
C THR A 353 12.56 6.34 19.15
N ALA A 354 11.77 5.48 19.80
CA ALA A 354 12.27 4.48 20.74
C ALA A 354 12.28 3.04 20.20
N VAL A 355 11.58 2.73 19.10
CA VAL A 355 11.55 1.39 18.46
C VAL A 355 12.13 1.43 17.04
N HIS A 356 11.85 2.49 16.28
CA HIS A 356 12.16 2.65 14.86
C HIS A 356 13.29 3.67 14.61
N TRP A 357 14.30 3.66 15.49
CA TRP A 357 15.50 4.48 15.35
C TRP A 357 16.40 3.98 14.20
N ASP A 358 17.33 4.82 13.73
CA ASP A 358 18.19 4.50 12.59
C ASP A 358 19.38 3.62 12.98
N LEU A 359 19.38 2.40 12.45
CA LEU A 359 20.47 1.44 12.53
C LEU A 359 20.78 0.91 11.13
N ASN A 360 21.64 1.61 10.41
CA ASN A 360 22.13 1.23 9.08
C ASN A 360 22.85 -0.13 9.10
N VAL A 361 22.11 -1.20 8.76
CA VAL A 361 22.58 -2.59 8.71
C VAL A 361 21.99 -3.24 7.45
N ASN A 362 22.80 -3.33 6.40
CA ASN A 362 22.41 -3.96 5.14
C ASN A 362 22.10 -5.46 5.29
N SER A 363 21.13 -5.94 4.51
CA SER A 363 20.87 -7.36 4.33
C SER A 363 21.86 -7.99 3.35
N LYS A 364 22.61 -9.00 3.82
CA LYS A 364 23.61 -9.71 3.01
C LYS A 364 23.03 -10.78 2.07
N SER A 365 21.70 -10.90 1.98
CA SER A 365 21.02 -11.93 1.17
C SER A 365 20.07 -11.38 0.10
N VAL A 366 19.67 -10.10 0.16
CA VAL A 366 18.67 -9.52 -0.75
C VAL A 366 19.02 -8.10 -1.19
N THR A 367 18.71 -7.79 -2.44
CA THR A 367 18.97 -6.49 -3.06
C THR A 367 17.83 -5.50 -2.80
N HIS A 368 18.10 -4.22 -3.04
CA HIS A 368 17.13 -3.15 -2.96
C HIS A 368 15.99 -3.31 -3.99
N MET A 369 16.21 -4.06 -5.07
CA MET A 369 15.18 -4.48 -6.03
C MET A 369 14.07 -5.34 -5.40
N LEU A 370 14.33 -6.10 -4.32
CA LEU A 370 13.28 -6.83 -3.60
C LEU A 370 12.29 -5.84 -2.93
N MET A 371 12.82 -4.77 -2.30
CA MET A 371 11.99 -3.69 -1.76
C MET A 371 11.19 -3.03 -2.88
N GLN A 372 11.86 -2.69 -4.00
CA GLN A 372 11.23 -2.00 -5.12
C GLN A 372 10.07 -2.78 -5.75
N TRP A 373 10.21 -4.10 -5.90
CA TRP A 373 9.13 -4.95 -6.39
C TRP A 373 7.97 -5.07 -5.41
N GLY A 374 8.28 -5.12 -4.10
CA GLY A 374 7.26 -5.07 -3.05
C GLY A 374 6.39 -3.81 -3.16
N GLN A 375 7.01 -2.64 -3.32
CA GLN A 375 6.29 -1.38 -3.53
C GLN A 375 5.48 -1.37 -4.84
N PHE A 376 6.09 -1.78 -5.95
CA PHE A 376 5.46 -1.78 -7.28
C PHE A 376 4.21 -2.68 -7.33
N ILE A 377 4.23 -3.81 -6.62
CA ILE A 377 3.08 -4.73 -6.50
C ILE A 377 2.07 -4.28 -5.43
N ASP A 378 2.48 -3.61 -4.34
CA ASP A 378 1.52 -2.98 -3.42
C ASP A 378 0.66 -1.95 -4.15
N HIS A 379 1.29 -1.13 -4.99
CA HIS A 379 0.59 -0.08 -5.74
C HIS A 379 -0.43 -0.63 -6.76
N ASP A 380 -0.28 -1.88 -7.22
CA ASP A 380 -1.25 -2.57 -8.09
C ASP A 380 -2.49 -3.07 -7.34
N MET A 381 -2.39 -3.30 -6.02
CA MET A 381 -3.42 -3.97 -5.21
C MET A 381 -4.03 -3.08 -4.14
N THR A 382 -3.32 -2.03 -3.69
CA THR A 382 -3.72 -1.19 -2.56
C THR A 382 -3.41 0.30 -2.80
N SER A 383 -4.37 1.14 -2.42
CA SER A 383 -4.24 2.60 -2.31
C SER A 383 -5.35 3.07 -1.36
N SER A 384 -5.02 3.70 -0.23
CA SER A 384 -6.04 4.19 0.72
C SER A 384 -6.32 5.66 0.47
N SER A 385 -7.58 6.01 0.16
CA SER A 385 -7.96 7.42 -0.03
C SER A 385 -7.82 8.20 1.28
N GLN A 386 -7.44 9.48 1.20
CA GLN A 386 -7.48 10.42 2.32
C GLN A 386 -8.52 11.51 2.04
N SER A 387 -9.28 11.90 3.06
CA SER A 387 -10.29 12.95 2.94
C SER A 387 -9.72 14.27 2.41
N ARG A 388 -10.57 15.09 1.80
CA ARG A 388 -10.24 16.42 1.26
C ARG A 388 -11.34 17.40 1.61
N GLY A 389 -10.97 18.61 2.01
CA GLY A 389 -11.89 19.69 2.36
C GLY A 389 -12.52 20.37 1.14
N PHE A 390 -13.01 21.59 1.36
CA PHE A 390 -13.61 22.42 0.32
C PHE A 390 -12.60 22.71 -0.81
N ASN A 391 -13.08 22.76 -2.06
CA ASN A 391 -12.27 22.91 -3.27
C ASN A 391 -11.04 21.98 -3.38
N GLY A 392 -11.08 20.79 -2.77
CA GLY A 392 -9.98 19.82 -2.81
C GLY A 392 -8.81 20.13 -1.88
N SER A 393 -8.92 21.20 -1.07
CA SER A 393 -7.93 21.60 -0.08
C SER A 393 -7.63 20.50 0.95
N VAL A 394 -6.46 20.59 1.57
CA VAL A 394 -6.03 19.69 2.65
C VAL A 394 -6.23 20.40 3.98
N PRO A 395 -7.21 20.02 4.82
CA PRO A 395 -7.40 20.63 6.14
C PRO A 395 -6.13 20.56 6.99
N ARG A 396 -5.82 21.66 7.70
CA ARG A 396 -4.77 21.68 8.72
C ARG A 396 -5.27 20.95 9.96
N CYS A 397 -4.43 20.13 10.57
CA CYS A 397 -4.77 19.39 11.79
C CYS A 397 -3.92 19.80 13.00
N CYS A 398 -2.73 20.37 12.79
CA CYS A 398 -1.94 20.98 13.86
C CYS A 398 -2.39 22.42 14.19
N ASP A 399 -2.38 22.75 15.49
CA ASP A 399 -2.63 24.10 16.00
C ASP A 399 -3.94 24.73 15.49
N VAL A 400 -5.03 23.95 15.52
CA VAL A 400 -6.39 24.37 15.13
C VAL A 400 -7.33 24.38 16.35
N PRO A 401 -8.15 25.43 16.55
CA PRO A 401 -9.18 25.44 17.60
C PRO A 401 -10.18 24.29 17.44
N ILE A 402 -10.58 23.66 18.55
CA ILE A 402 -11.42 22.44 18.53
C ILE A 402 -12.78 22.61 17.81
N ASN A 403 -13.31 23.84 17.77
CA ASN A 403 -14.57 24.17 17.08
C ASN A 403 -14.41 24.40 15.56
N LEU A 404 -13.17 24.50 15.06
CA LEU A 404 -12.83 24.63 13.63
C LEU A 404 -11.94 23.48 13.13
N GLN A 405 -11.72 22.45 13.96
CA GLN A 405 -10.93 21.29 13.56
C GLN A 405 -11.79 20.34 12.71
N HIS A 406 -11.30 19.99 11.52
CA HIS A 406 -11.99 19.05 10.64
C HIS A 406 -12.10 17.66 11.33
N PRO A 407 -13.26 16.97 11.32
CA PRO A 407 -13.47 15.76 12.11
C PRO A 407 -12.64 14.54 11.68
N ASP A 408 -12.04 14.57 10.49
CA ASP A 408 -11.05 13.58 10.07
C ASP A 408 -9.60 13.92 10.49
N CYS A 409 -9.35 14.99 11.24
CA CYS A 409 -8.02 15.26 11.79
C CYS A 409 -7.65 14.27 12.89
N LEU A 410 -6.45 13.69 12.80
CA LEU A 410 -5.91 12.77 13.80
C LEU A 410 -4.39 13.00 13.95
N PRO A 411 -3.96 14.22 14.31
CA PRO A 411 -2.55 14.62 14.32
C PRO A 411 -1.68 13.73 15.20
N ILE A 412 -0.38 13.66 14.88
CA ILE A 412 0.60 12.91 15.67
C ILE A 412 1.30 13.87 16.64
N GLU A 413 1.02 13.71 17.93
CA GLU A 413 1.69 14.43 19.02
C GLU A 413 3.21 14.15 19.03
N VAL A 414 4.04 15.19 19.04
CA VAL A 414 5.50 15.09 19.14
C VAL A 414 5.93 15.45 20.57
N PRO A 415 6.56 14.52 21.33
CA PRO A 415 6.94 14.77 22.72
C PRO A 415 7.80 16.02 22.92
N PRO A 416 7.70 16.71 24.08
CA PRO A 416 8.54 17.86 24.41
C PRO A 416 10.05 17.59 24.26
N ASN A 417 10.47 16.36 24.58
CA ASN A 417 11.84 15.85 24.52
C ASN A 417 12.20 15.10 23.22
N ASP A 418 11.45 15.28 22.12
CA ASP A 418 11.81 14.63 20.84
C ASP A 418 13.21 15.06 20.35
N PRO A 419 14.12 14.12 20.05
CA PRO A 419 15.52 14.41 19.75
C PRO A 419 15.75 15.12 18.42
N PHE A 420 14.78 15.08 17.50
CA PHE A 420 14.88 15.69 16.18
C PHE A 420 13.95 16.90 16.04
N PHE A 421 12.64 16.67 16.07
CA PHE A 421 11.58 17.67 15.85
C PHE A 421 11.52 18.71 16.97
N GLY A 422 11.79 18.29 18.21
CA GLY A 422 11.73 19.17 19.37
C GLY A 422 12.73 20.33 19.34
N ARG A 423 13.82 20.17 18.58
CA ARG A 423 14.83 21.23 18.32
C ARG A 423 14.33 22.35 17.42
N PHE A 424 13.33 22.05 16.58
CA PHE A 424 12.66 23.02 15.70
C PHE A 424 11.36 23.57 16.33
N GLY A 425 11.08 23.23 17.60
CA GLY A 425 9.84 23.61 18.28
C GLY A 425 8.59 22.84 17.82
N ILE A 426 8.73 21.86 16.93
CA ILE A 426 7.61 21.10 16.35
C ILE A 426 7.01 20.17 17.44
N ARG A 427 5.71 20.34 17.72
CA ARG A 427 4.94 19.56 18.73
C ARG A 427 3.81 18.71 18.13
N CYS A 428 3.62 18.79 16.82
CA CYS A 428 2.57 18.09 16.09
C CYS A 428 3.07 17.78 14.67
N LEU A 429 2.78 16.59 14.15
CA LEU A 429 2.92 16.25 12.73
C LEU A 429 1.53 16.11 12.10
N GLU A 430 1.38 16.68 10.90
CA GLU A 430 0.13 16.70 10.18
C GLU A 430 -0.32 15.28 9.77
N PHE A 431 -1.53 14.92 10.18
CA PHE A 431 -2.15 13.64 9.84
C PHE A 431 -3.68 13.78 9.75
N LEU A 432 -4.18 13.50 8.55
CA LEU A 432 -5.60 13.45 8.21
C LEU A 432 -6.00 11.99 7.91
N ARG A 433 -7.16 11.57 8.42
CA ARG A 433 -7.66 10.18 8.36
C ARG A 433 -7.99 9.72 6.95
N SER A 434 -7.97 8.41 6.75
CA SER A 434 -8.38 7.81 5.48
C SER A 434 -9.90 7.88 5.33
N ALA A 435 -10.34 8.20 4.13
CA ALA A 435 -11.74 8.54 3.86
C ALA A 435 -12.68 7.35 4.14
N PRO A 436 -13.85 7.59 4.74
CA PRO A 436 -14.79 6.52 5.09
C PRO A 436 -15.37 5.89 3.81
N SER A 437 -15.25 4.57 3.67
CA SER A 437 -15.79 3.84 2.52
C SER A 437 -17.29 3.63 2.67
N SER A 438 -18.07 3.91 1.61
CA SER A 438 -19.43 3.39 1.51
C SER A 438 -19.42 1.87 1.34
N ARG A 439 -20.35 1.17 2.01
CA ARG A 439 -20.62 -0.26 1.80
C ARG A 439 -21.58 -0.42 0.60
N VAL A 440 -21.64 -1.61 0.00
CA VAL A 440 -22.68 -1.91 -1.01
C VAL A 440 -24.06 -1.69 -0.39
N GLY A 441 -24.95 -0.97 -1.09
CA GLY A 441 -26.24 -0.54 -0.55
C GLY A 441 -26.20 0.48 0.60
N CYS A 442 -25.04 1.09 0.89
CA CYS A 442 -24.80 2.06 1.97
C CYS A 442 -25.14 1.53 3.37
N GLY A 443 -24.97 0.21 3.57
CA GLY A 443 -25.25 -0.47 4.84
C GLY A 443 -24.45 0.08 6.03
N LEU A 444 -25.05 -0.01 7.20
CA LEU A 444 -24.53 0.50 8.48
C LEU A 444 -23.30 -0.30 8.97
N GLY A 445 -22.66 0.18 10.04
CA GLY A 445 -21.57 -0.49 10.74
C GLY A 445 -20.36 0.42 11.02
N PRO A 446 -19.27 -0.13 11.58
CA PRO A 446 -18.05 0.61 11.89
C PRO A 446 -17.37 1.15 10.63
N ARG A 447 -16.48 2.13 10.81
CA ARG A 447 -15.74 2.80 9.72
C ARG A 447 -14.83 1.84 8.97
N GLU A 448 -14.99 1.79 7.66
CA GLU A 448 -14.05 1.14 6.74
C GLU A 448 -13.31 2.17 5.91
N GLN A 449 -12.19 1.77 5.31
CA GLN A 449 -11.36 2.60 4.46
C GLN A 449 -11.40 2.06 3.03
N VAL A 450 -11.50 2.98 2.07
CA VAL A 450 -11.73 2.67 0.65
C VAL A 450 -10.41 2.34 -0.05
N ASN A 451 -10.39 1.26 -0.84
CA ASN A 451 -9.30 0.98 -1.77
C ASN A 451 -9.52 1.75 -3.08
N GLN A 452 -8.59 2.59 -3.50
CA GLN A 452 -8.74 3.41 -4.72
C GLN A 452 -8.47 2.64 -6.01
N VAL A 453 -7.74 1.52 -5.91
CA VAL A 453 -7.33 0.67 -7.04
C VAL A 453 -8.07 -0.67 -7.01
N THR A 454 -7.95 -1.47 -8.08
CA THR A 454 -8.40 -2.88 -8.03
C THR A 454 -7.62 -3.65 -6.95
N SER A 455 -8.14 -4.81 -6.54
CA SER A 455 -7.42 -5.68 -5.58
C SER A 455 -6.56 -6.76 -6.24
N TYR A 456 -6.57 -6.86 -7.57
CA TYR A 456 -5.91 -7.94 -8.30
C TYR A 456 -4.52 -7.51 -8.76
N ILE A 457 -3.60 -8.46 -8.88
CA ILE A 457 -2.37 -8.23 -9.66
C ILE A 457 -2.77 -8.31 -11.14
N ASP A 458 -3.06 -7.17 -11.76
CA ASP A 458 -3.37 -7.08 -13.19
C ASP A 458 -2.80 -5.86 -13.93
N GLY A 459 -1.88 -5.14 -13.29
CA GLY A 459 -1.15 -4.04 -13.89
C GLY A 459 -1.91 -2.71 -13.83
N SER A 460 -2.87 -2.56 -12.92
CA SER A 460 -3.63 -1.32 -12.73
C SER A 460 -2.72 -0.10 -12.51
N MET A 461 -1.56 -0.26 -11.87
CA MET A 461 -0.53 0.79 -11.72
C MET A 461 0.16 1.20 -13.05
N ILE A 462 0.03 0.38 -14.10
CA ILE A 462 0.47 0.66 -15.48
C ILE A 462 -0.73 1.15 -16.33
N TYR A 463 -1.94 0.61 -16.12
CA TYR A 463 -3.10 0.74 -17.01
C TYR A 463 -4.19 1.73 -16.57
N GLY A 464 -4.17 2.20 -15.33
CA GLY A 464 -5.26 2.96 -14.72
C GLY A 464 -6.34 2.05 -14.12
N ASN A 465 -7.34 2.67 -13.49
CA ASN A 465 -8.41 2.00 -12.74
C ASN A 465 -9.81 2.35 -13.30
N SER A 466 -9.87 2.99 -14.46
CA SER A 466 -11.07 3.27 -15.23
C SER A 466 -10.77 3.26 -16.73
N ASP A 467 -11.78 2.99 -17.55
CA ASP A 467 -11.64 3.04 -19.01
C ASP A 467 -11.21 4.44 -19.49
N ARG A 468 -11.56 5.51 -18.74
CA ARG A 468 -11.12 6.89 -18.98
C ARG A 468 -9.62 7.10 -18.76
N GLU A 469 -9.06 6.54 -17.68
CA GLU A 469 -7.61 6.58 -17.41
C GLU A 469 -6.85 5.71 -18.42
N ALA A 470 -7.33 4.50 -18.70
CA ALA A 470 -6.76 3.63 -19.72
C ALA A 470 -6.76 4.29 -21.11
N ALA A 471 -7.83 5.01 -21.48
CA ALA A 471 -7.88 5.80 -22.70
C ALA A 471 -6.91 7.00 -22.67
N LYS A 472 -6.78 7.72 -21.53
CA LYS A 472 -5.75 8.76 -21.37
C LYS A 472 -4.34 8.19 -21.60
N LEU A 473 -4.08 6.95 -21.20
CA LEU A 473 -2.78 6.27 -21.29
C LEU A 473 -2.49 5.58 -22.65
N ARG A 474 -3.50 5.29 -23.48
CA ARG A 474 -3.33 4.57 -24.76
C ARG A 474 -2.96 5.49 -25.93
N LEU A 475 -2.10 4.98 -26.82
CA LEU A 475 -1.74 5.63 -28.08
C LEU A 475 -2.75 5.34 -29.20
N PHE A 476 -3.59 4.30 -29.03
CA PHE A 476 -4.54 3.80 -30.03
C PHE A 476 -3.89 3.50 -31.40
N ARG A 477 -2.64 3.02 -31.36
CA ARG A 477 -1.91 2.51 -32.51
C ARG A 477 -1.14 1.24 -32.13
N ASN A 478 -1.44 0.14 -32.82
CA ASN A 478 -0.85 -1.19 -32.62
C ASN A 478 -0.89 -1.67 -31.15
N GLY A 479 -1.95 -1.34 -30.42
CA GLY A 479 -2.19 -1.67 -29.02
C GLY A 479 -1.33 -0.91 -28.00
N MET A 480 -0.49 0.04 -28.44
CA MET A 480 0.53 0.66 -27.58
C MET A 480 -0.03 1.68 -26.57
N LEU A 481 0.71 1.85 -25.47
CA LEU A 481 0.60 2.96 -24.52
C LEU A 481 1.35 4.20 -25.03
N LYS A 482 0.93 5.40 -24.60
CA LYS A 482 1.63 6.68 -24.85
C LYS A 482 3.01 6.69 -24.18
N TYR A 483 3.94 7.42 -24.77
CA TYR A 483 5.32 7.50 -24.30
C TYR A 483 6.00 8.80 -24.75
N SER A 484 6.99 9.27 -24.00
CA SER A 484 7.85 10.39 -24.38
C SER A 484 9.01 9.88 -25.23
N ARG A 485 9.15 10.41 -26.46
CA ARG A 485 10.32 10.13 -27.32
C ARG A 485 11.55 10.83 -26.77
N MET A 486 12.64 10.08 -26.62
CA MET A 486 13.95 10.61 -26.23
C MET A 486 14.92 10.49 -27.39
N PRO A 487 15.69 11.54 -27.75
CA PRO A 487 16.75 11.41 -28.76
C PRO A 487 17.76 10.36 -28.33
N GLN A 488 18.06 9.40 -29.23
CA GLN A 488 19.09 8.37 -29.07
C GLN A 488 18.90 7.43 -27.85
N ARG A 489 17.67 7.28 -27.34
CA ARG A 489 17.34 6.39 -26.19
C ARG A 489 15.96 5.72 -26.38
N LEU A 490 15.74 4.62 -25.69
CA LEU A 490 14.42 4.05 -25.44
C LEU A 490 13.53 5.07 -24.68
N PRO A 491 12.21 5.04 -24.89
CA PRO A 491 11.31 6.09 -24.42
C PRO A 491 11.13 6.12 -22.89
N LEU A 492 10.64 7.26 -22.40
CA LEU A 492 10.17 7.46 -21.03
C LEU A 492 8.63 7.47 -20.98
N LEU A 493 8.07 7.53 -19.76
CA LEU A 493 6.65 7.79 -19.53
C LEU A 493 6.21 9.14 -20.14
N PRO A 494 4.92 9.33 -20.47
CA PRO A 494 4.40 10.62 -20.88
C PRO A 494 4.55 11.66 -19.75
N GLN A 495 4.86 12.92 -20.11
CA GLN A 495 4.85 14.05 -19.18
C GLN A 495 3.41 14.53 -18.91
N ASP A 496 3.11 14.82 -17.65
CA ASP A 496 1.89 15.51 -17.23
C ASP A 496 2.09 17.03 -17.23
N ARG A 497 1.50 17.69 -18.23
CA ARG A 497 1.54 19.16 -18.39
C ARG A 497 0.37 19.88 -17.72
N GLU A 498 -0.60 19.14 -17.17
CA GLU A 498 -1.75 19.70 -16.42
C GLU A 498 -1.35 20.10 -14.97
N ARG A 499 -0.07 19.90 -14.60
CA ARG A 499 0.57 20.17 -13.28
C ARG A 499 0.05 19.27 -12.15
N GLY A 500 0.56 18.05 -12.07
CA GLY A 500 0.44 17.25 -10.86
C GLY A 500 1.07 17.95 -9.63
N GLU A 501 0.25 18.32 -8.65
CA GLU A 501 0.66 18.96 -7.38
C GLU A 501 1.67 18.11 -6.57
N PHE A 502 1.77 16.82 -6.92
CA PHE A 502 2.57 15.82 -6.23
C PHE A 502 4.08 15.95 -6.46
N CYS A 503 4.54 16.48 -7.60
CA CYS A 503 5.98 16.52 -7.92
C CYS A 503 6.66 17.80 -7.44
N ARG A 504 7.96 17.72 -7.16
CA ARG A 504 8.84 18.87 -6.92
C ARG A 504 9.45 19.32 -8.25
N ASN A 505 9.12 20.52 -8.71
CA ASN A 505 9.72 21.13 -9.91
C ASN A 505 11.15 21.58 -9.62
N SER A 506 12.10 20.64 -9.61
CA SER A 506 13.55 20.89 -9.49
C SER A 506 14.11 21.72 -10.65
N ASN A 507 13.43 21.67 -11.79
CA ASN A 507 13.70 22.41 -13.02
C ASN A 507 12.36 22.72 -13.71
N SER A 508 12.22 23.89 -14.35
CA SER A 508 11.04 24.28 -15.14
C SER A 508 10.70 23.31 -16.28
N ASP A 509 11.70 22.60 -16.79
CA ASP A 509 11.60 21.80 -18.00
C ASP A 509 11.19 20.34 -17.72
N PHE A 510 11.16 19.94 -16.44
CA PHE A 510 10.88 18.59 -15.97
C PHE A 510 9.55 18.51 -15.22
N PHE A 511 8.51 18.15 -15.97
CA PHE A 511 7.17 17.89 -15.46
C PHE A 511 7.08 16.55 -14.73
N CYS A 512 6.03 16.36 -13.91
CA CYS A 512 5.59 15.03 -13.48
C CYS A 512 5.52 14.05 -14.67
N LEU A 513 5.79 12.77 -14.41
CA LEU A 513 5.46 11.69 -15.34
C LEU A 513 4.03 11.19 -15.03
N PHE A 514 3.37 10.54 -15.99
CA PHE A 514 2.03 9.94 -15.80
C PHE A 514 2.00 8.44 -16.16
N SER A 515 1.23 7.67 -15.39
CA SER A 515 1.07 6.21 -15.51
C SER A 515 -0.30 5.79 -14.95
N GLY A 516 -0.53 4.49 -14.73
CA GLY A 516 -1.78 3.97 -14.14
C GLY A 516 -1.97 4.28 -12.65
N ASP A 517 -0.88 4.59 -11.95
CA ASP A 517 -0.88 5.00 -10.55
C ASP A 517 -0.20 6.37 -10.38
N ALA A 518 -0.84 7.29 -9.64
CA ALA A 518 -0.36 8.66 -9.44
C ALA A 518 0.87 8.72 -8.52
N ARG A 519 0.99 7.79 -7.56
CA ARG A 519 2.09 7.75 -6.58
C ARG A 519 3.44 7.36 -7.20
N MET A 520 3.47 6.91 -8.46
CA MET A 520 4.71 6.41 -9.07
C MET A 520 5.84 7.42 -9.19
N ASN A 521 5.54 8.73 -9.13
CA ASN A 521 6.55 9.79 -9.01
C ASN A 521 7.23 9.89 -7.62
N GLU A 522 6.83 9.10 -6.63
CA GLU A 522 7.29 9.24 -5.23
C GLU A 522 8.81 9.17 -5.07
N GLN A 523 9.48 8.26 -5.77
CA GLN A 523 10.92 8.04 -5.66
C GLN A 523 11.51 7.48 -6.97
N PRO A 524 12.82 7.69 -7.25
CA PRO A 524 13.40 7.49 -8.59
C PRO A 524 13.40 6.04 -9.08
N GLY A 525 13.54 5.05 -8.18
CA GLY A 525 13.44 3.63 -8.51
C GLY A 525 12.02 3.20 -8.88
N LEU A 526 10.99 3.80 -8.28
CA LEU A 526 9.59 3.52 -8.62
C LEU A 526 9.25 4.07 -10.02
N MET A 527 9.64 5.31 -10.32
CA MET A 527 9.50 5.86 -11.66
C MET A 527 10.24 5.01 -12.70
N ALA A 528 11.46 4.54 -12.39
CA ALA A 528 12.26 3.72 -13.29
C ALA A 528 11.61 2.35 -13.59
N ILE A 529 11.03 1.65 -12.61
CA ILE A 529 10.34 0.38 -12.88
C ILE A 529 9.03 0.57 -13.66
N HIS A 530 8.30 1.67 -13.45
CA HIS A 530 7.16 2.03 -14.32
C HIS A 530 7.60 2.28 -15.77
N VAL A 531 8.76 2.90 -16.01
CA VAL A 531 9.34 3.04 -17.37
C VAL A 531 9.68 1.67 -17.97
N VAL A 532 10.28 0.76 -17.20
CA VAL A 532 10.59 -0.63 -17.66
C VAL A 532 9.32 -1.35 -18.12
N PHE A 533 8.21 -1.26 -17.37
CA PHE A 533 6.96 -1.93 -17.74
C PHE A 533 6.20 -1.25 -18.89
N LEU A 534 6.29 0.07 -19.04
CA LEU A 534 5.85 0.77 -20.26
C LEU A 534 6.62 0.28 -21.50
N ARG A 535 7.96 0.20 -21.40
CA ARG A 535 8.83 -0.30 -22.46
C ARG A 535 8.48 -1.75 -22.81
N LEU A 536 8.27 -2.62 -21.80
CA LEU A 536 7.87 -4.01 -21.99
C LEU A 536 6.53 -4.12 -22.72
N HIS A 537 5.51 -3.36 -22.30
CA HIS A 537 4.23 -3.32 -22.99
C HIS A 537 4.40 -2.97 -24.47
N ASN A 538 5.07 -1.84 -24.76
CA ASN A 538 5.21 -1.36 -26.13
C ASN A 538 6.15 -2.24 -26.96
N ARG A 539 7.06 -3.03 -26.36
CA ARG A 539 7.82 -4.10 -27.02
C ARG A 539 6.91 -5.27 -27.41
N LEU A 540 6.13 -5.79 -26.48
CA LEU A 540 5.21 -6.91 -26.73
C LEU A 540 4.12 -6.53 -27.75
N ALA A 541 3.44 -5.39 -27.59
CA ALA A 541 2.37 -4.94 -28.49
C ALA A 541 2.83 -4.84 -29.96
N ARG A 542 4.03 -4.29 -30.22
CA ARG A 542 4.61 -4.26 -31.58
C ARG A 542 4.90 -5.65 -32.14
N ASN A 543 5.43 -6.56 -31.34
CA ASN A 543 5.70 -7.93 -31.78
C ASN A 543 4.39 -8.68 -32.08
N MET A 544 3.36 -8.49 -31.25
CA MET A 544 2.04 -9.09 -31.42
C MET A 544 1.34 -8.57 -32.69
N ALA A 545 1.46 -7.26 -32.98
CA ALA A 545 0.96 -6.65 -34.21
C ALA A 545 1.66 -7.19 -35.47
N HIS A 546 2.97 -7.52 -35.37
CA HIS A 546 3.72 -8.12 -36.48
C HIS A 546 3.38 -9.60 -36.69
N LEU A 547 3.22 -10.36 -35.60
CA LEU A 547 2.82 -11.78 -35.64
C LEU A 547 1.38 -11.97 -36.14
N ASN A 548 0.49 -11.02 -35.83
CA ASN A 548 -0.93 -11.07 -36.15
C ASN A 548 -1.42 -9.77 -36.85
N PRO A 549 -1.12 -9.56 -38.15
CA PRO A 549 -1.49 -8.34 -38.87
C PRO A 549 -3.00 -8.06 -38.96
N GLU A 550 -3.83 -9.09 -38.79
CA GLU A 550 -5.30 -9.02 -38.82
C GLU A 550 -5.94 -8.59 -37.47
N TRP A 551 -5.13 -8.32 -36.43
CA TRP A 551 -5.64 -7.91 -35.13
C TRP A 551 -5.83 -6.39 -35.03
N SER A 552 -6.97 -5.97 -34.46
CA SER A 552 -7.24 -4.57 -34.15
C SER A 552 -6.38 -4.06 -32.98
N ASP A 553 -6.25 -2.73 -32.89
CA ASP A 553 -5.59 -2.04 -31.76
C ASP A 553 -6.08 -2.55 -30.40
N GLU A 554 -7.40 -2.63 -30.23
CA GLU A 554 -8.04 -3.13 -29.01
C GLU A 554 -7.61 -4.56 -28.67
N ARG A 555 -7.56 -5.46 -29.67
CA ARG A 555 -7.16 -6.85 -29.43
C ARG A 555 -5.69 -6.95 -29.04
N ILE A 556 -4.81 -6.19 -29.70
CA ILE A 556 -3.39 -6.15 -29.37
C ILE A 556 -3.18 -5.57 -27.96
N TYR A 557 -3.89 -4.50 -27.60
CA TYR A 557 -3.85 -3.90 -26.26
C TYR A 557 -4.30 -4.89 -25.18
N GLN A 558 -5.47 -5.53 -25.34
CA GLN A 558 -6.02 -6.42 -24.32
C GLN A 558 -5.20 -7.72 -24.16
N GLU A 559 -4.75 -8.36 -25.24
CA GLU A 559 -3.86 -9.54 -25.13
C GLU A 559 -2.49 -9.15 -24.56
N THR A 560 -1.95 -7.97 -24.89
CA THR A 560 -0.71 -7.48 -24.26
C THR A 560 -0.91 -7.20 -22.76
N ARG A 561 -2.02 -6.56 -22.36
CA ARG A 561 -2.39 -6.36 -20.95
C ARG A 561 -2.53 -7.67 -20.20
N LYS A 562 -3.19 -8.66 -20.80
CA LYS A 562 -3.34 -10.01 -20.28
C LYS A 562 -1.98 -10.70 -20.07
N ILE A 563 -1.04 -10.58 -21.00
CA ILE A 563 0.34 -11.09 -20.87
C ILE A 563 1.11 -10.36 -19.77
N ILE A 564 1.04 -9.03 -19.69
CA ILE A 564 1.72 -8.24 -18.65
C ILE A 564 1.20 -8.61 -17.25
N GLY A 565 -0.12 -8.70 -17.05
CA GLY A 565 -0.71 -9.18 -15.81
C GLY A 565 -0.23 -10.58 -15.43
N ALA A 566 -0.12 -11.49 -16.40
CA ALA A 566 0.43 -12.83 -16.17
C ALA A 566 1.92 -12.81 -15.78
N ILE A 567 2.72 -11.91 -16.35
CA ILE A 567 4.14 -11.73 -15.98
C ILE A 567 4.27 -11.19 -14.55
N LEU A 568 3.47 -10.18 -14.18
CA LEU A 568 3.42 -9.62 -12.81
C LEU A 568 3.02 -10.70 -11.78
N GLN A 569 1.98 -11.49 -12.08
CA GLN A 569 1.56 -12.64 -11.27
C GLN A 569 2.65 -13.72 -11.18
N HIS A 570 3.31 -14.04 -12.29
CA HIS A 570 4.33 -15.08 -12.33
C HIS A 570 5.58 -14.71 -11.51
N ILE A 571 6.18 -13.54 -11.76
CA ILE A 571 7.36 -13.05 -11.03
C ILE A 571 7.06 -12.93 -9.53
N THR A 572 5.90 -12.38 -9.16
CA THR A 572 5.52 -12.21 -7.76
C THR A 572 5.47 -13.55 -7.01
N TYR A 573 4.83 -14.58 -7.56
CA TYR A 573 4.68 -15.86 -6.89
C TYR A 573 5.89 -16.81 -7.07
N ARG A 574 6.72 -16.61 -8.11
CA ARG A 574 7.91 -17.44 -8.39
C ARG A 574 9.18 -16.93 -7.74
N GLU A 575 9.38 -15.60 -7.71
CA GLU A 575 10.67 -14.98 -7.38
C GLU A 575 10.57 -14.15 -6.09
N PHE A 576 9.51 -13.38 -5.89
CA PHE A 576 9.34 -12.51 -4.71
C PHE A 576 8.81 -13.25 -3.47
N LEU A 577 7.65 -13.91 -3.56
CA LEU A 577 7.01 -14.57 -2.40
C LEU A 577 7.86 -15.65 -1.71
N PRO A 578 8.68 -16.48 -2.40
CA PRO A 578 9.56 -17.42 -1.73
C PRO A 578 10.60 -16.75 -0.84
N ILE A 579 11.12 -15.58 -1.22
CA ILE A 579 12.09 -14.81 -0.45
C ILE A 579 11.40 -14.12 0.74
N VAL A 580 10.18 -13.60 0.56
CA VAL A 580 9.41 -12.95 1.63
C VAL A 580 8.96 -13.96 2.69
N LEU A 581 8.32 -15.05 2.28
CA LEU A 581 7.59 -15.97 3.15
C LEU A 581 8.36 -17.25 3.51
N GLY A 582 9.33 -17.66 2.69
CA GLY A 582 9.96 -18.98 2.80
C GLY A 582 9.05 -20.11 2.31
N HIS A 583 9.67 -21.14 1.73
CA HIS A 583 8.95 -22.28 1.14
C HIS A 583 8.05 -23.03 2.12
N ASP A 584 8.35 -23.04 3.42
CA ASP A 584 7.54 -23.77 4.40
C ASP A 584 6.20 -23.05 4.66
N VAL A 585 6.16 -21.72 4.66
CA VAL A 585 4.91 -20.94 4.70
C VAL A 585 4.14 -21.07 3.38
N MET A 586 4.83 -21.06 2.23
CA MET A 586 4.17 -21.20 0.92
C MET A 586 3.39 -22.51 0.77
N LYS A 587 3.94 -23.63 1.28
CA LYS A 587 3.26 -24.93 1.34
C LYS A 587 2.04 -24.88 2.26
N VAL A 588 2.18 -24.33 3.47
CA VAL A 588 1.09 -24.25 4.47
C VAL A 588 -0.11 -23.46 3.94
N PHE A 589 0.13 -22.41 3.17
CA PHE A 589 -0.95 -21.60 2.59
C PHE A 589 -1.41 -22.04 1.18
N ASP A 590 -0.79 -23.07 0.57
CA ASP A 590 -1.11 -23.57 -0.78
C ASP A 590 -1.02 -22.47 -1.86
N ILE A 591 0.15 -21.80 -1.88
CA ILE A 591 0.48 -20.71 -2.82
C ILE A 591 1.66 -21.02 -3.77
N ASP A 592 2.26 -22.21 -3.68
CA ASP A 592 3.26 -22.68 -4.64
C ASP A 592 2.67 -22.79 -6.06
N LEU A 593 3.42 -22.32 -7.07
CA LEU A 593 3.00 -22.33 -8.47
C LEU A 593 2.89 -23.74 -9.06
N THR A 594 1.98 -23.92 -10.02
CA THR A 594 1.81 -25.20 -10.72
C THR A 594 2.96 -25.36 -11.73
N LYS A 595 3.69 -26.47 -11.67
CA LYS A 595 4.87 -26.69 -12.52
C LYS A 595 4.48 -26.86 -14.00
N ASP A 596 3.48 -27.68 -14.25
CA ASP A 596 2.97 -28.04 -15.57
C ASP A 596 1.43 -28.05 -15.59
N GLY A 597 0.85 -27.98 -16.77
CA GLY A 597 -0.60 -28.01 -16.94
C GLY A 597 -1.31 -26.76 -16.40
N TYR A 598 -2.59 -26.93 -16.05
CA TYR A 598 -3.49 -25.90 -15.55
C TYR A 598 -3.67 -25.97 -14.03
N TYR A 599 -3.83 -24.79 -13.42
CA TYR A 599 -4.34 -24.65 -12.06
C TYR A 599 -5.86 -24.74 -12.06
N ASN A 600 -6.42 -25.45 -11.07
CA ASN A 600 -7.87 -25.68 -10.93
C ASN A 600 -8.38 -25.23 -9.54
N GLY A 601 -7.64 -24.38 -8.83
CA GLY A 601 -7.94 -23.94 -7.47
C GLY A 601 -8.73 -22.63 -7.35
N TYR A 602 -9.23 -22.07 -8.46
CA TYR A 602 -10.15 -20.94 -8.45
C TYR A 602 -11.46 -21.28 -7.73
N SER A 603 -12.00 -20.33 -6.97
CA SER A 603 -13.27 -20.47 -6.27
C SER A 603 -14.03 -19.15 -6.21
N GLU A 604 -15.19 -19.13 -6.87
CA GLU A 604 -16.18 -18.05 -6.77
C GLU A 604 -16.67 -17.74 -5.33
N LYS A 605 -16.33 -18.57 -4.34
CA LYS A 605 -16.64 -18.35 -2.93
C LYS A 605 -15.57 -17.53 -2.19
N ILE A 606 -14.38 -17.38 -2.77
CA ILE A 606 -13.25 -16.65 -2.18
C ILE A 606 -13.21 -15.25 -2.80
N SER A 607 -13.32 -14.20 -1.97
CA SER A 607 -13.08 -12.83 -2.45
C SER A 607 -11.57 -12.54 -2.47
N GLY A 608 -11.10 -12.08 -3.63
CA GLY A 608 -9.76 -11.52 -3.82
C GLY A 608 -9.61 -10.06 -3.40
N SER A 609 -10.58 -9.49 -2.66
CA SER A 609 -10.47 -8.10 -2.18
C SER A 609 -9.26 -7.91 -1.26
N ALA A 610 -8.53 -6.80 -1.44
CA ALA A 610 -7.34 -6.46 -0.66
C ALA A 610 -7.68 -6.32 0.84
N ALA A 611 -6.81 -6.85 1.71
CA ALA A 611 -7.09 -6.92 3.14
C ALA A 611 -6.56 -5.68 3.88
N ASN A 612 -7.34 -5.13 4.81
CA ASN A 612 -7.02 -3.90 5.54
C ASN A 612 -5.74 -4.09 6.40
N SER A 613 -5.59 -5.23 7.07
CA SER A 613 -4.38 -5.60 7.81
C SER A 613 -3.14 -5.89 6.94
N PHE A 614 -3.34 -6.15 5.65
CA PHE A 614 -2.25 -6.30 4.67
C PHE A 614 -1.76 -4.91 4.22
N ALA A 615 -2.67 -4.11 3.64
CA ALA A 615 -2.38 -2.78 3.09
C ALA A 615 -1.91 -1.75 4.13
N THR A 616 -2.42 -1.83 5.37
CA THR A 616 -2.14 -0.83 6.42
C THR A 616 -1.02 -1.25 7.39
N ALA A 617 -0.62 -2.53 7.41
CA ALA A 617 0.42 -3.00 8.32
C ALA A 617 1.34 -4.05 7.70
N ALA A 618 0.85 -5.26 7.41
CA ALA A 618 1.75 -6.40 7.19
C ALA A 618 2.63 -6.25 5.94
N PHE A 619 2.11 -5.71 4.82
CA PHE A 619 2.91 -5.55 3.60
C PHE A 619 3.84 -4.33 3.63
N ARG A 620 3.63 -3.42 4.59
CA ARG A 620 4.50 -2.24 4.83
C ARG A 620 5.86 -2.59 5.45
N PHE A 621 6.18 -3.88 5.61
CA PHE A 621 7.50 -4.33 6.09
C PHE A 621 8.64 -3.77 5.22
N GLY A 622 8.38 -3.55 3.92
CA GLY A 622 9.36 -3.01 2.97
C GLY A 622 9.92 -1.64 3.34
N HIS A 623 9.21 -0.84 4.16
CA HIS A 623 9.72 0.47 4.61
C HIS A 623 10.98 0.37 5.47
N SER A 624 11.17 -0.72 6.23
CA SER A 624 12.42 -1.00 6.96
C SER A 624 13.60 -1.33 6.04
N MET A 625 13.32 -1.69 4.78
CA MET A 625 14.31 -2.17 3.82
C MET A 625 14.84 -1.07 2.88
N VAL A 626 14.31 0.15 3.00
CA VAL A 626 14.65 1.30 2.15
C VAL A 626 16.00 1.90 2.57
N GLN A 627 16.89 2.05 1.60
CA GLN A 627 18.19 2.69 1.81
C GLN A 627 18.08 4.23 1.85
N GLY A 628 18.90 4.86 2.70
CA GLY A 628 18.95 6.33 2.82
C GLY A 628 19.51 7.07 1.59
N LYS A 629 20.02 6.35 0.59
CA LYS A 629 20.32 6.86 -0.75
C LYS A 629 20.16 5.75 -1.80
N PHE A 630 19.73 6.13 -2.99
CA PHE A 630 19.59 5.22 -4.12
C PHE A 630 20.89 5.25 -4.94
N LEU A 631 21.62 4.13 -4.94
CA LEU A 631 22.86 4.01 -5.68
C LEU A 631 22.58 3.80 -7.18
N LYS A 632 23.55 4.23 -7.99
CA LYS A 632 23.49 4.20 -9.45
C LYS A 632 24.73 3.47 -9.96
N TRP A 633 24.57 2.62 -10.96
CA TRP A 633 25.66 1.82 -11.53
C TRP A 633 25.76 2.05 -13.04
N ASP A 634 26.96 2.23 -13.59
CA ASP A 634 27.14 2.44 -15.02
C ASP A 634 27.20 1.13 -15.83
N ASP A 635 27.29 1.28 -17.15
CA ASP A 635 27.40 0.20 -18.14
C ASP A 635 28.65 -0.68 -17.94
N ILE A 636 29.75 -0.08 -17.47
CA ILE A 636 30.97 -0.80 -17.06
C ILE A 636 30.91 -1.38 -15.63
N ARG A 637 29.72 -1.44 -15.02
CA ARG A 637 29.42 -2.03 -13.70
C ARG A 637 30.14 -1.37 -12.51
N LYS A 638 30.47 -0.09 -12.62
CA LYS A 638 31.04 0.72 -11.53
C LYS A 638 29.95 1.53 -10.83
N GLU A 639 30.10 1.75 -9.52
CA GLU A 639 29.24 2.68 -8.78
C GLU A 639 29.46 4.11 -9.30
N VAL A 640 28.40 4.71 -9.81
CA VAL A 640 28.33 6.14 -10.13
C VAL A 640 28.18 6.89 -8.82
N VAL A 641 29.24 7.59 -8.41
CA VAL A 641 29.31 8.30 -7.13
C VAL A 641 28.19 9.34 -7.01
N ASN A 642 27.11 8.93 -6.34
CA ASN A 642 25.94 9.74 -6.02
C ASN A 642 25.90 9.97 -4.51
N ASN A 643 26.14 11.21 -4.08
CA ASN A 643 26.01 11.62 -2.68
C ASN A 643 24.81 12.55 -2.51
N VAL A 644 23.66 12.04 -2.93
CA VAL A 644 22.34 12.66 -2.80
C VAL A 644 21.51 11.75 -1.88
N SER A 645 20.83 12.37 -0.93
CA SER A 645 19.99 11.73 0.10
C SER A 645 18.62 11.39 -0.48
N LEU A 646 17.94 10.37 0.03
CA LEU A 646 16.62 9.98 -0.48
C LEU A 646 15.63 11.15 -0.48
N HIS A 647 15.56 11.95 0.59
CA HIS A 647 14.67 13.11 0.70
C HIS A 647 14.97 14.22 -0.33
N GLU A 648 16.14 14.20 -0.98
CA GLU A 648 16.51 15.09 -2.08
C GLU A 648 16.06 14.55 -3.46
N GLU A 649 15.86 13.23 -3.62
CA GLU A 649 15.34 12.62 -4.87
C GLU A 649 13.83 12.27 -4.82
N LEU A 650 13.18 12.28 -3.64
CA LEU A 650 11.72 12.10 -3.54
C LEU A 650 10.98 13.09 -4.45
N LEU A 651 9.91 12.65 -5.11
CA LEU A 651 9.01 13.50 -5.90
C LEU A 651 9.68 14.27 -7.07
N ASP A 652 10.95 14.01 -7.41
CA ASP A 652 11.70 14.75 -8.46
C ASP A 652 11.88 13.92 -9.75
N PRO A 653 11.04 14.14 -10.79
CA PRO A 653 11.18 13.47 -12.08
C PRO A 653 12.44 13.90 -12.86
N GLY A 654 13.08 15.02 -12.48
CA GLY A 654 14.35 15.48 -13.06
C GLY A 654 15.52 14.51 -12.90
N SER A 655 15.42 13.60 -11.92
CA SER A 655 16.32 12.46 -11.75
C SER A 655 16.38 11.55 -12.99
N LEU A 656 15.25 11.30 -13.67
CA LEU A 656 15.16 10.36 -14.80
C LEU A 656 15.44 10.95 -16.19
N HIS A 657 15.41 12.27 -16.37
CA HIS A 657 15.62 12.88 -17.68
C HIS A 657 17.09 12.80 -18.18
N ARG A 658 18.04 12.47 -17.28
CA ARG A 658 19.48 12.33 -17.58
C ARG A 658 19.78 11.10 -18.46
N PHE A 659 20.92 11.10 -19.16
CA PHE A 659 21.35 9.94 -19.95
C PHE A 659 21.62 8.74 -19.03
N GLY A 660 21.21 7.53 -19.44
CA GLY A 660 21.37 6.30 -18.65
C GLY A 660 20.61 6.25 -17.32
N ALA A 661 19.78 7.23 -16.97
CA ALA A 661 19.24 7.33 -15.60
C ALA A 661 18.41 6.12 -15.16
N VAL A 662 17.50 5.63 -16.00
CA VAL A 662 16.64 4.46 -15.74
C VAL A 662 17.50 3.21 -15.57
N ASP A 663 18.41 2.96 -16.51
CA ASP A 663 19.36 1.86 -16.49
C ASP A 663 20.22 1.86 -15.24
N ASN A 664 20.86 2.99 -14.94
CA ASN A 664 21.80 3.09 -13.84
C ASN A 664 21.12 2.94 -12.49
N LEU A 665 19.86 3.41 -12.36
CA LEU A 665 19.02 3.14 -11.20
C LEU A 665 18.62 1.68 -11.13
N MET A 666 18.12 1.06 -12.20
CA MET A 666 17.68 -0.34 -12.18
C MET A 666 18.84 -1.31 -11.93
N MET A 667 20.00 -1.08 -12.53
CA MET A 667 21.23 -1.82 -12.25
C MET A 667 21.68 -1.57 -10.79
N GLY A 668 21.60 -0.33 -10.31
CA GLY A 668 21.88 0.02 -8.92
C GLY A 668 20.98 -0.71 -7.93
N MET A 669 19.67 -0.76 -8.15
CA MET A 669 18.73 -1.52 -7.31
C MET A 669 19.02 -3.03 -7.34
N CYS A 670 19.59 -3.57 -8.43
CA CYS A 670 19.99 -4.98 -8.55
C CYS A 670 21.37 -5.32 -7.95
N MET A 671 22.16 -4.31 -7.53
CA MET A 671 23.50 -4.47 -6.93
C MET A 671 23.55 -4.00 -5.48
N GLN A 672 22.83 -2.93 -5.14
CA GLN A 672 22.72 -2.38 -3.80
C GLN A 672 22.00 -3.37 -2.87
N GLU A 673 22.62 -3.69 -1.75
CA GLU A 673 21.99 -4.44 -0.66
C GLU A 673 20.81 -3.63 -0.10
N ALA A 674 19.66 -4.27 0.18
CA ALA A 674 18.58 -3.60 0.93
C ALA A 674 19.01 -3.33 2.39
N GLN A 675 18.33 -2.42 3.09
CA GLN A 675 18.40 -2.45 4.57
C GLN A 675 17.80 -3.77 5.09
N LYS A 676 18.26 -4.23 6.24
CA LYS A 676 17.75 -5.45 6.89
C LYS A 676 16.30 -5.26 7.32
N ARG A 677 15.45 -6.24 7.01
CA ARG A 677 14.07 -6.28 7.55
C ARG A 677 14.14 -6.61 9.04
N ASP A 678 14.07 -5.58 9.86
CA ASP A 678 13.83 -5.62 11.30
C ASP A 678 13.11 -4.33 11.72
N GLU A 679 13.12 -3.97 13.00
CA GLU A 679 12.40 -2.80 13.51
C GLU A 679 12.98 -1.43 13.12
N HIS A 680 14.20 -1.32 12.59
CA HIS A 680 14.89 -0.04 12.39
C HIS A 680 14.50 0.66 11.08
N PHE A 681 14.69 1.98 11.02
CA PHE A 681 14.34 2.83 9.87
C PHE A 681 15.39 3.92 9.63
N SER A 682 15.78 4.10 8.37
CA SER A 682 16.57 5.25 7.91
C SER A 682 15.94 6.59 8.35
N VAL A 683 16.76 7.54 8.84
CA VAL A 683 16.32 8.91 9.17
C VAL A 683 15.60 9.61 8.02
N GLU A 684 15.92 9.24 6.78
CA GLU A 684 15.27 9.77 5.57
C GLU A 684 13.76 9.56 5.57
N LEU A 685 13.27 8.51 6.24
CA LEU A 685 11.85 8.17 6.34
C LEU A 685 11.24 8.54 7.70
N THR A 686 12.02 8.64 8.79
CA THR A 686 11.50 8.97 10.13
C THR A 686 11.63 10.45 10.50
N ASN A 687 12.45 11.23 9.81
CA ASN A 687 12.67 12.65 10.09
C ASN A 687 12.56 13.56 8.84
N HIS A 688 12.83 13.03 7.65
CA HIS A 688 12.94 13.80 6.40
C HIS A 688 11.89 13.44 5.33
N LEU A 689 10.86 12.64 5.65
CA LEU A 689 9.83 12.22 4.68
C LEU A 689 9.13 13.44 4.07
N PHE A 690 9.18 13.56 2.74
CA PHE A 690 8.67 14.71 1.97
C PHE A 690 9.18 16.09 2.46
N GLN A 691 10.38 16.16 3.06
CA GLN A 691 11.00 17.44 3.37
C GLN A 691 11.24 18.26 2.09
N THR A 692 11.06 19.57 2.17
CA THR A 692 11.37 20.52 1.09
C THR A 692 12.26 21.65 1.60
N PRO A 693 12.97 22.39 0.72
CA PRO A 693 13.92 23.44 1.15
C PRO A 693 13.32 24.54 2.03
N ASN A 694 12.00 24.75 1.99
CA ASN A 694 11.29 25.75 2.78
C ASN A 694 10.91 25.25 4.20
N PHE A 695 11.12 23.97 4.51
CA PHE A 695 10.74 23.35 5.77
C PHE A 695 11.98 22.69 6.44
N PRO A 696 12.25 22.97 7.73
CA PRO A 696 13.47 22.48 8.40
C PRO A 696 13.45 20.98 8.72
N ALA A 697 12.30 20.33 8.53
CA ALA A 697 12.05 18.92 8.80
C ALA A 697 10.99 18.36 7.84
N GLY A 698 10.94 17.04 7.67
CA GLY A 698 9.87 16.34 6.96
C GLY A 698 8.80 15.80 7.90
N LEU A 699 8.29 14.60 7.59
CA LEU A 699 7.42 13.80 8.45
C LEU A 699 8.11 12.49 8.88
N ASP A 700 7.37 11.65 9.62
CA ASP A 700 7.80 10.36 10.12
C ASP A 700 6.91 9.23 9.58
N LEU A 701 7.42 8.44 8.63
CA LEU A 701 6.72 7.33 8.01
C LEU A 701 6.37 6.21 8.99
N ALA A 702 7.23 5.94 9.97
CA ALA A 702 6.99 4.88 10.96
C ALA A 702 5.86 5.29 11.91
N ALA A 703 5.86 6.55 12.37
CA ALA A 703 4.74 7.12 13.13
C ALA A 703 3.45 7.18 12.28
N ILE A 704 3.53 7.55 10.99
CA ILE A 704 2.38 7.53 10.06
C ILE A 704 1.82 6.10 9.91
N ASN A 705 2.65 5.07 9.83
CA ASN A 705 2.20 3.67 9.76
C ASN A 705 1.46 3.23 11.04
N ILE A 706 1.99 3.59 12.22
CA ILE A 706 1.34 3.33 13.51
C ILE A 706 -0.01 4.07 13.60
N GLN A 707 -0.02 5.37 13.28
CA GLN A 707 -1.23 6.20 13.35
C GLN A 707 -2.29 5.75 12.32
N ARG A 708 -1.89 5.35 11.10
CA ARG A 708 -2.79 4.77 10.09
C ARG A 708 -3.34 3.42 10.52
N GLY A 709 -2.56 2.59 11.23
CA GLY A 709 -3.06 1.38 11.88
C GLY A 709 -4.17 1.64 12.89
N ARG A 710 -4.07 2.73 13.68
CA ARG A 710 -5.09 3.15 14.65
C ARG A 710 -6.32 3.76 13.97
N ASP A 711 -6.12 4.63 12.98
CA ASP A 711 -7.16 5.21 12.12
C ASP A 711 -8.03 4.13 11.43
N HIS A 712 -7.39 3.08 10.91
CA HIS A 712 -8.05 1.93 10.29
C HIS A 712 -8.66 0.94 11.29
N GLY A 713 -8.51 1.16 12.61
CA GLY A 713 -9.03 0.26 13.64
C GLY A 713 -8.40 -1.14 13.56
N ILE A 714 -7.11 -1.24 13.25
CA ILE A 714 -6.41 -2.52 13.18
C ILE A 714 -6.25 -3.10 14.60
N PRO A 715 -6.69 -4.35 14.88
CA PRO A 715 -6.47 -4.98 16.17
C PRO A 715 -4.98 -5.08 16.52
N SER A 716 -4.66 -4.98 17.82
CA SER A 716 -3.29 -5.04 18.33
C SER A 716 -2.56 -6.33 17.94
N TYR A 717 -1.23 -6.26 17.88
CA TYR A 717 -0.31 -7.35 17.56
C TYR A 717 -0.72 -8.69 18.21
N ASN A 718 -0.97 -8.69 19.51
CA ASN A 718 -1.27 -9.91 20.27
C ASN A 718 -2.64 -10.52 19.92
N ASN A 719 -3.57 -9.76 19.30
CA ASN A 719 -4.86 -10.28 18.80
C ASN A 719 -4.70 -11.05 17.48
N TRP A 720 -3.64 -10.84 16.71
CA TRP A 720 -3.36 -11.59 15.46
C TRP A 720 -2.70 -12.95 15.70
N ARG A 721 -2.06 -13.14 16.86
CA ARG A 721 -1.33 -14.36 17.21
C ARG A 721 -2.21 -15.62 17.13
N ASN A 722 -3.28 -15.69 17.91
CA ASN A 722 -4.16 -16.86 17.96
C ASN A 722 -4.83 -17.18 16.59
N PRO A 723 -5.39 -16.22 15.83
CA PRO A 723 -5.93 -16.46 14.47
C PRO A 723 -4.91 -16.93 13.43
N CYS A 724 -3.61 -16.76 13.69
CA CYS A 724 -2.50 -17.28 12.88
C CYS A 724 -1.93 -18.61 13.41
N GLY A 725 -2.57 -19.25 14.40
CA GLY A 725 -2.08 -20.46 15.05
C GLY A 725 -0.88 -20.23 15.99
N LEU A 726 -0.52 -18.98 16.26
CA LEU A 726 0.63 -18.59 17.08
C LEU A 726 0.21 -18.38 18.54
N ARG A 727 1.12 -18.65 19.48
CA ARG A 727 0.90 -18.39 20.90
C ARG A 727 0.68 -16.89 21.16
N ARG A 728 -0.49 -16.52 21.72
CA ARG A 728 -0.72 -15.21 22.37
C ARG A 728 0.21 -15.07 23.59
N MET A 729 0.82 -13.90 23.71
CA MET A 729 1.69 -13.54 24.82
C MET A 729 0.86 -13.17 26.07
N ARG A 730 1.42 -13.39 27.27
CA ARG A 730 0.78 -13.09 28.57
C ARG A 730 1.65 -12.22 29.47
N THR A 731 2.95 -12.17 29.19
CA THR A 731 3.98 -11.45 29.93
C THR A 731 4.95 -10.79 28.94
N TRP A 732 5.67 -9.75 29.37
CA TRP A 732 6.70 -9.11 28.53
C TRP A 732 7.81 -10.09 28.11
N ASP A 733 8.14 -11.05 28.95
CA ASP A 733 9.23 -11.98 28.71
C ASP A 733 8.85 -13.05 27.66
N ASP A 734 7.55 -13.26 27.38
CA ASP A 734 7.09 -14.10 26.26
C ASP A 734 7.55 -13.58 24.88
N LEU A 735 7.82 -12.28 24.76
CA LEU A 735 8.31 -11.66 23.53
C LEU A 735 9.75 -12.12 23.20
N LEU A 736 10.55 -12.50 24.20
CA LEU A 736 11.94 -12.96 24.01
C LEU A 736 12.04 -14.25 23.15
N HIS A 737 10.94 -14.98 22.98
CA HIS A 737 10.87 -16.14 22.09
C HIS A 737 10.68 -15.77 20.60
N VAL A 738 10.35 -14.51 20.29
CA VAL A 738 9.98 -14.10 18.91
C VAL A 738 10.63 -12.80 18.43
N MET A 739 11.24 -12.00 19.30
CA MET A 739 11.90 -10.74 18.94
C MET A 739 13.13 -10.47 19.82
N PRO A 740 14.07 -9.59 19.39
CA PRO A 740 15.24 -9.24 20.18
C PRO A 740 14.92 -8.71 21.59
N PRO A 741 15.83 -8.88 22.57
CA PRO A 741 15.64 -8.35 23.93
C PRO A 741 15.40 -6.83 23.97
N GLY A 742 16.11 -6.07 23.12
CA GLY A 742 15.98 -4.61 23.02
C GLY A 742 14.59 -4.16 22.58
N SER A 743 14.03 -4.77 21.52
CA SER A 743 12.67 -4.51 21.05
C SER A 743 11.64 -4.80 22.14
N ARG A 744 11.79 -5.92 22.86
CA ARG A 744 10.97 -6.26 24.04
C ARG A 744 11.07 -5.22 25.14
N ASP A 745 12.27 -4.75 25.48
CA ASP A 745 12.47 -3.72 26.51
C ASP A 745 11.94 -2.34 26.10
N ASN A 746 12.03 -1.99 24.82
CA ASN A 746 11.43 -0.77 24.27
C ASN A 746 9.89 -0.85 24.30
N PHE A 747 9.28 -1.97 23.91
CA PHE A 747 7.82 -2.13 24.07
C PHE A 747 7.37 -2.08 25.53
N ARG A 748 8.15 -2.68 26.44
CA ARG A 748 7.87 -2.71 27.89
C ARG A 748 8.01 -1.33 28.57
N SER A 749 8.81 -0.42 28.02
CA SER A 749 8.98 0.94 28.57
C SER A 749 7.94 1.94 28.03
N ILE A 750 7.37 1.68 26.85
CA ILE A 750 6.45 2.59 26.14
C ILE A 750 4.98 2.20 26.35
N TYR A 751 4.62 0.92 26.16
CA TYR A 751 3.23 0.44 26.22
C TYR A 751 2.84 0.02 27.66
N ARG A 752 1.59 0.32 28.05
CA ARG A 752 1.07 0.03 29.40
C ARG A 752 0.82 -1.46 29.62
N ASP A 753 0.46 -2.18 28.54
CA ASP A 753 0.24 -3.62 28.51
C ASP A 753 0.75 -4.23 27.20
N ILE A 754 0.99 -5.55 27.19
CA ILE A 754 1.40 -6.29 25.99
C ILE A 754 0.28 -6.39 24.96
N ASP A 755 -0.98 -6.33 25.40
CA ASP A 755 -2.15 -6.28 24.51
C ASP A 755 -2.36 -4.91 23.84
N ASP A 756 -1.62 -3.87 24.25
CA ASP A 756 -1.68 -2.54 23.64
C ASP A 756 -0.88 -2.42 22.34
N ILE A 757 0.15 -3.25 22.13
CA ILE A 757 1.14 -3.14 21.03
C ILE A 757 0.43 -3.08 19.67
N ASP A 758 0.70 -2.04 18.88
CA ASP A 758 0.12 -1.89 17.54
C ASP A 758 0.68 -2.96 16.58
N LEU A 759 -0.13 -3.45 15.64
CA LEU A 759 0.26 -4.56 14.74
C LEU A 759 1.54 -4.28 13.97
N PHE A 760 1.73 -3.05 13.48
CA PHE A 760 2.88 -2.69 12.65
C PHE A 760 4.22 -2.86 13.39
N PRO A 761 4.50 -2.16 14.51
CA PRO A 761 5.75 -2.33 15.25
C PRO A 761 5.93 -3.75 15.79
N GLY A 762 4.87 -4.35 16.36
CA GLY A 762 4.96 -5.68 16.98
C GLY A 762 5.26 -6.80 15.97
N GLY A 763 4.69 -6.74 14.76
CA GLY A 763 4.96 -7.71 13.70
C GLY A 763 6.27 -7.45 12.95
N LEU A 764 6.74 -6.19 12.92
CA LEU A 764 8.02 -5.84 12.29
C LEU A 764 9.23 -6.25 13.13
N ALA A 765 9.12 -6.21 14.47
CA ALA A 765 10.18 -6.66 15.38
C ALA A 765 10.34 -8.20 15.47
N GLU A 766 9.42 -9.00 14.90
CA GLU A 766 9.52 -10.46 14.94
C GLU A 766 10.70 -11.00 14.11
N PHE A 767 11.46 -11.94 14.67
CA PHE A 767 12.45 -12.74 13.95
C PHE A 767 11.86 -13.39 12.69
N SER A 768 12.63 -13.40 11.61
CA SER A 768 12.19 -13.94 10.32
C SER A 768 11.84 -15.42 10.38
N VAL A 769 10.79 -15.83 9.66
CA VAL A 769 10.46 -17.25 9.45
C VAL A 769 11.55 -17.97 8.67
N ARG A 770 11.64 -19.30 8.82
CA ARG A 770 12.69 -20.11 8.19
C ARG A 770 12.69 -19.96 6.67
N GLY A 771 13.76 -19.39 6.13
CA GLY A 771 13.94 -19.19 4.68
C GLY A 771 13.08 -18.07 4.08
N GLY A 772 12.36 -17.30 4.90
CA GLY A 772 11.72 -16.05 4.52
C GLY A 772 12.41 -14.86 5.20
N ILE A 773 11.98 -13.64 4.89
CA ILE A 773 12.51 -12.41 5.50
C ILE A 773 11.55 -11.71 6.48
N VAL A 774 10.26 -12.09 6.57
CA VAL A 774 9.29 -11.48 7.51
C VAL A 774 9.00 -12.35 8.74
N GLY A 775 8.49 -11.72 9.81
CA GLY A 775 8.05 -12.41 11.02
C GLY A 775 6.83 -13.32 10.83
N SER A 776 6.57 -14.23 11.78
CA SER A 776 5.48 -15.22 11.70
C SER A 776 4.09 -14.60 11.57
N THR A 777 3.82 -13.50 12.27
CA THR A 777 2.53 -12.79 12.26
C THR A 777 2.31 -12.09 10.92
N PHE A 778 3.35 -11.46 10.35
CA PHE A 778 3.27 -10.87 9.01
C PHE A 778 3.22 -11.95 7.91
N ALA A 779 4.00 -13.03 8.03
CA ALA A 779 3.97 -14.16 7.11
C ALA A 779 2.56 -14.75 6.98
N CYS A 780 1.87 -14.95 8.10
CA CYS A 780 0.46 -15.35 8.14
C CYS A 780 -0.46 -14.40 7.34
N ILE A 781 -0.42 -13.09 7.63
CA ILE A 781 -1.31 -12.11 7.00
C ILE A 781 -1.03 -11.97 5.50
N ILE A 782 0.24 -11.93 5.12
CA ILE A 782 0.70 -11.82 3.73
C ILE A 782 0.32 -13.09 2.95
N ALA A 783 0.69 -14.28 3.45
CA ALA A 783 0.36 -15.54 2.77
C ALA A 783 -1.15 -15.77 2.66
N GLN A 784 -1.93 -15.40 3.69
CA GLN A 784 -3.40 -15.46 3.63
C GLN A 784 -4.00 -14.49 2.61
N HIS A 785 -3.39 -13.32 2.40
CA HIS A 785 -3.81 -12.39 1.34
C HIS A 785 -3.49 -12.94 -0.06
N PHE A 786 -2.24 -13.30 -0.35
CA PHE A 786 -1.87 -13.85 -1.67
C PHE A 786 -2.61 -15.18 -1.99
N ARG A 787 -2.85 -16.04 -0.99
CA ARG A 787 -3.74 -17.21 -1.14
C ARG A 787 -5.14 -16.83 -1.62
N ASN A 788 -5.70 -15.74 -1.09
CA ASN A 788 -7.04 -15.28 -1.46
C ASN A 788 -7.07 -14.58 -2.82
N LEU A 789 -5.97 -13.93 -3.25
CA LEU A 789 -5.81 -13.45 -4.62
C LEU A 789 -5.83 -14.61 -5.61
N ARG A 790 -4.87 -15.53 -5.51
CA ARG A 790 -4.73 -16.69 -6.43
C ARG A 790 -6.00 -17.54 -6.53
N LYS A 791 -6.76 -17.68 -5.44
CA LYS A 791 -8.00 -18.49 -5.41
C LYS A 791 -9.27 -17.70 -5.70
N GLY A 792 -9.26 -16.38 -5.52
CA GLY A 792 -10.41 -15.50 -5.78
C GLY A 792 -10.42 -14.86 -7.17
N ASP A 793 -9.29 -14.88 -7.89
CA ASP A 793 -9.14 -14.31 -9.23
C ASP A 793 -9.50 -15.32 -10.34
N ARG A 794 -10.60 -15.05 -11.06
CA ARG A 794 -11.04 -15.85 -12.21
C ARG A 794 -10.04 -15.77 -13.37
N PHE A 795 -9.28 -14.69 -13.45
CA PHE A 795 -8.29 -14.43 -14.48
C PHE A 795 -6.85 -14.71 -13.98
N TRP A 796 -6.68 -15.45 -12.88
CA TRP A 796 -5.37 -15.95 -12.46
C TRP A 796 -4.71 -16.72 -13.61
N TYR A 797 -3.47 -16.37 -13.96
CA TYR A 797 -2.91 -16.75 -15.26
C TYR A 797 -2.87 -18.26 -15.52
N GLU A 798 -2.70 -19.09 -14.49
CA GLU A 798 -2.65 -20.55 -14.63
C GLU A 798 -4.02 -21.23 -14.79
N ASN A 799 -5.15 -20.50 -14.64
CA ASN A 799 -6.50 -21.10 -14.65
C ASN A 799 -6.80 -21.78 -15.99
N GLY A 800 -7.27 -23.03 -15.94
CA GLY A 800 -7.80 -23.75 -17.11
C GLY A 800 -9.32 -23.65 -17.24
N GLY A 801 -9.84 -23.90 -18.44
CA GLY A 801 -11.28 -24.10 -18.69
C GLY A 801 -12.14 -22.83 -18.83
N PHE A 802 -11.53 -21.64 -18.97
CA PHE A 802 -12.23 -20.39 -19.27
C PHE A 802 -11.87 -19.87 -20.67
N ASP A 803 -12.74 -19.08 -21.29
CA ASP A 803 -12.43 -18.41 -22.58
C ASP A 803 -11.24 -17.42 -22.46
N SER A 804 -10.96 -16.98 -21.24
CA SER A 804 -9.80 -16.14 -20.87
C SER A 804 -8.53 -16.94 -20.55
N SER A 805 -8.59 -18.27 -20.43
CA SER A 805 -7.42 -19.11 -20.15
C SER A 805 -6.34 -18.94 -21.23
N PHE A 806 -5.07 -18.97 -20.81
CA PHE A 806 -3.97 -19.17 -21.75
C PHE A 806 -3.93 -20.61 -22.24
N THR A 807 -3.39 -20.85 -23.44
CA THR A 807 -3.11 -22.22 -23.92
C THR A 807 -1.91 -22.83 -23.16
N LEU A 808 -1.75 -24.16 -23.22
CA LEU A 808 -0.61 -24.83 -22.59
C LEU A 808 0.76 -24.41 -23.17
N SER A 809 0.82 -23.94 -24.43
CA SER A 809 2.04 -23.36 -25.00
C SER A 809 2.30 -21.95 -24.48
N GLN A 810 1.26 -21.11 -24.39
CA GLN A 810 1.34 -19.76 -23.81
C GLN A 810 1.77 -19.80 -22.33
N LEU A 811 1.22 -20.74 -21.54
CA LEU A 811 1.67 -20.97 -20.16
C LEU A 811 3.13 -21.40 -20.07
N LYS A 812 3.63 -22.23 -21.00
CA LYS A 812 5.05 -22.63 -21.05
C LYS A 812 5.97 -21.48 -21.43
N ALA A 813 5.51 -20.50 -22.21
CA ALA A 813 6.24 -19.26 -22.48
C ALA A 813 6.26 -18.35 -21.24
N ILE A 814 5.12 -18.10 -20.60
CA ILE A 814 5.02 -17.27 -19.38
C ILE A 814 5.86 -17.85 -18.24
N ARG A 815 5.82 -19.18 -18.02
CA ARG A 815 6.57 -19.87 -16.95
C ARG A 815 8.11 -19.82 -17.09
N ARG A 816 8.64 -19.21 -18.15
CA ARG A 816 10.08 -18.96 -18.35
C ARG A 816 10.51 -17.53 -18.00
N VAL A 817 9.56 -16.58 -17.95
CA VAL A 817 9.85 -15.16 -17.71
C VAL A 817 10.40 -14.95 -16.30
N SER A 818 11.37 -14.05 -16.17
CA SER A 818 11.94 -13.59 -14.90
C SER A 818 12.06 -12.07 -14.92
N LEU A 819 12.19 -11.43 -13.75
CA LEU A 819 12.44 -9.98 -13.72
C LEU A 819 13.78 -9.62 -14.40
N ALA A 820 14.77 -10.51 -14.31
CA ALA A 820 16.04 -10.39 -15.04
C ALA A 820 15.84 -10.27 -16.57
N ARG A 821 14.97 -11.09 -17.17
CA ARG A 821 14.62 -11.00 -18.60
C ARG A 821 13.91 -9.69 -18.92
N VAL A 822 12.95 -9.29 -18.08
CA VAL A 822 12.18 -8.05 -18.25
C VAL A 822 13.10 -6.83 -18.26
N LEU A 823 14.14 -6.80 -17.42
CA LEU A 823 15.14 -5.73 -17.41
C LEU A 823 16.01 -5.76 -18.69
N CYS A 824 16.64 -6.90 -19.03
CA CYS A 824 17.47 -7.01 -20.25
C CYS A 824 16.71 -6.85 -21.58
N ASP A 825 15.37 -6.85 -21.59
CA ASP A 825 14.57 -6.55 -22.79
C ASP A 825 14.23 -5.06 -22.96
N ASN A 826 14.45 -4.24 -21.92
CA ASN A 826 13.86 -2.89 -21.79
C ASN A 826 14.79 -1.82 -21.16
N LEU A 827 16.04 -2.15 -20.84
CA LEU A 827 17.10 -1.18 -20.54
C LEU A 827 17.91 -0.87 -21.82
N ASP A 828 18.56 0.29 -21.87
CA ASP A 828 19.28 0.81 -23.03
C ASP A 828 20.71 0.21 -23.20
N LEU A 829 21.41 -0.04 -22.09
CA LEU A 829 22.85 -0.33 -22.02
C LEU A 829 23.20 -1.65 -21.30
N ILE A 830 22.23 -2.34 -20.71
CA ILE A 830 22.45 -3.51 -19.84
C ILE A 830 22.37 -4.83 -20.62
N GLU A 831 23.49 -5.22 -21.24
CA GLU A 831 23.60 -6.50 -21.98
C GLU A 831 23.58 -7.75 -21.07
N GLU A 832 24.11 -7.64 -19.85
CA GLU A 832 24.25 -8.76 -18.92
C GLU A 832 23.77 -8.39 -17.49
N ILE A 833 22.79 -9.14 -16.95
CA ILE A 833 22.31 -9.02 -15.56
C ILE A 833 22.38 -10.37 -14.83
N GLN A 834 22.37 -10.37 -13.49
CA GLN A 834 22.26 -11.61 -12.72
C GLN A 834 20.84 -12.23 -12.84
N PRO A 835 20.68 -13.56 -13.01
CA PRO A 835 19.36 -14.19 -13.21
C PRO A 835 18.36 -14.05 -12.05
N PHE A 836 18.83 -13.80 -10.82
CA PHE A 836 18.01 -13.71 -9.61
C PHE A 836 18.14 -12.32 -8.96
N VAL A 837 17.67 -11.28 -9.66
CA VAL A 837 17.88 -9.86 -9.29
C VAL A 837 17.45 -9.41 -7.89
N PHE A 838 16.61 -10.20 -7.19
CA PHE A 838 16.22 -9.95 -5.79
C PHE A 838 17.24 -10.44 -4.75
N LEU A 839 18.18 -11.30 -5.14
CA LEU A 839 19.21 -11.86 -4.27
C LEU A 839 20.53 -11.12 -4.48
N THR A 840 21.31 -10.98 -3.42
CA THR A 840 22.70 -10.52 -3.53
C THR A 840 23.52 -11.54 -4.33
N ALA A 841 24.46 -11.05 -5.15
CA ALA A 841 25.24 -11.90 -6.04
C ALA A 841 26.21 -12.80 -5.26
N ASP A 842 25.88 -14.09 -5.14
CA ASP A 842 26.83 -15.13 -4.73
C ASP A 842 27.60 -15.66 -5.96
N SER A 843 28.91 -15.83 -5.80
CA SER A 843 29.86 -15.85 -6.92
C SER A 843 29.98 -17.22 -7.61
N LEU A 844 28.93 -17.69 -8.31
CA LEU A 844 29.01 -18.82 -9.25
C LEU A 844 27.78 -19.05 -10.17
N ARG A 845 27.01 -18.01 -10.56
CA ARG A 845 25.76 -18.18 -11.36
C ARG A 845 25.65 -17.34 -12.64
N SER A 846 26.49 -17.66 -13.63
CA SER A 846 26.19 -17.34 -15.03
C SER A 846 25.16 -18.33 -15.61
N GLY A 847 24.33 -17.87 -16.55
CA GLY A 847 23.33 -18.70 -17.22
C GLY A 847 22.48 -17.89 -18.20
N GLU A 848 22.06 -18.52 -19.29
CA GLU A 848 21.23 -17.86 -20.32
C GLU A 848 19.85 -17.49 -19.75
N ILE A 849 19.43 -16.23 -19.93
CA ILE A 849 18.16 -15.71 -19.42
C ILE A 849 17.12 -15.75 -20.56
N PRO A 850 16.18 -16.73 -20.55
CA PRO A 850 15.38 -17.07 -21.72
C PRO A 850 14.35 -16.01 -22.07
N PHE A 851 14.20 -15.73 -23.36
CA PHE A 851 13.15 -14.85 -23.90
C PHE A 851 11.75 -15.46 -23.78
N ILE A 852 10.72 -14.60 -23.75
CA ILE A 852 9.33 -15.02 -23.92
C ILE A 852 9.07 -15.38 -25.39
N ASP A 853 8.66 -16.62 -25.63
CA ASP A 853 8.28 -17.10 -26.95
C ASP A 853 6.84 -16.69 -27.28
N LEU A 854 6.68 -15.70 -28.17
CA LEU A 854 5.38 -15.19 -28.60
C LEU A 854 4.74 -15.99 -29.76
N SER A 855 5.42 -17.00 -30.32
CA SER A 855 4.84 -17.85 -31.38
C SER A 855 3.55 -18.55 -30.92
N ALA A 856 3.41 -18.81 -29.62
CA ALA A 856 2.22 -19.36 -29.00
C ALA A 856 0.98 -18.42 -29.03
N TRP A 857 1.12 -17.17 -29.49
CA TRP A 857 0.02 -16.23 -29.76
C TRP A 857 -0.18 -15.93 -31.25
N GLN A 858 0.57 -16.58 -32.15
CA GLN A 858 0.33 -16.44 -33.58
C GLN A 858 -0.93 -17.22 -33.99
N GLU A 859 -1.94 -16.50 -34.47
CA GLU A 859 -3.05 -17.10 -35.20
C GLU A 859 -2.64 -17.34 -36.65
N SER A 860 -2.98 -18.51 -37.18
CA SER A 860 -2.91 -18.71 -38.63
C SER A 860 -3.84 -17.71 -39.32
N PRO A 861 -3.40 -17.04 -40.41
CA PRO A 861 -4.31 -16.24 -41.23
C PRO A 861 -5.54 -17.08 -41.59
N LYS A 862 -6.73 -16.46 -41.60
CA LYS A 862 -7.98 -17.13 -42.03
C LYS A 862 -7.94 -17.36 -43.54
N GLY A 863 -7.13 -18.33 -43.96
CA GLY A 863 -6.99 -18.77 -45.33
C GLY A 863 -8.37 -19.06 -45.89
N LYS A 864 -8.66 -18.47 -47.06
CA LYS A 864 -10.01 -18.36 -47.66
C LYS A 864 -10.81 -19.64 -47.46
N LEU A 865 -11.70 -19.64 -46.47
CA LEU A 865 -12.63 -20.73 -46.25
C LEU A 865 -13.44 -20.91 -47.54
N ASN A 866 -13.36 -22.12 -48.11
CA ASN A 866 -14.15 -22.45 -49.30
C ASN A 866 -15.62 -22.15 -49.00
N LEU A 867 -16.26 -21.33 -49.84
CA LEU A 867 -17.62 -20.83 -49.64
C LEU A 867 -18.67 -21.94 -49.83
N LYS A 868 -18.75 -22.84 -48.85
CA LYS A 868 -19.81 -23.84 -48.65
C LYS A 868 -19.82 -24.27 -47.17
N GLN A 869 -20.95 -24.00 -46.52
CA GLN A 869 -21.37 -24.59 -45.24
C GLN A 869 -20.49 -24.29 -44.00
N ASN A 870 -20.51 -23.04 -43.55
CA ASN A 870 -21.34 -22.67 -42.38
C ASN A 870 -21.36 -21.14 -42.17
N LYS A 871 -22.43 -20.61 -41.57
CA LYS A 871 -22.53 -19.18 -41.22
C LYS A 871 -21.68 -18.89 -39.97
N PRO A 872 -20.68 -18.01 -40.02
CA PRO A 872 -20.09 -17.45 -38.81
C PRO A 872 -20.98 -16.31 -38.29
N THR A 873 -21.33 -16.33 -37.00
CA THR A 873 -21.90 -15.16 -36.34
C THR A 873 -20.77 -14.17 -36.09
N ALA A 874 -20.64 -13.14 -36.93
CA ALA A 874 -19.71 -12.05 -36.66
C ALA A 874 -20.22 -11.27 -35.45
N ILE A 875 -19.43 -11.24 -34.37
CA ILE A 875 -19.61 -10.30 -33.27
C ILE A 875 -18.59 -9.20 -33.50
N GLU A 876 -19.01 -8.13 -34.14
CA GLU A 876 -18.27 -6.88 -34.10
C GLU A 876 -18.31 -6.36 -32.66
N ILE A 877 -17.13 -6.12 -32.08
CA ILE A 877 -17.04 -5.38 -30.82
C ILE A 877 -17.20 -3.92 -31.19
N SER A 878 -18.45 -3.46 -31.24
CA SER A 878 -18.78 -2.05 -31.37
C SER A 878 -18.05 -1.27 -30.28
N VAL A 879 -17.20 -0.32 -30.70
CA VAL A 879 -16.74 0.75 -29.80
C VAL A 879 -17.98 1.42 -29.23
N PRO A 880 -18.08 1.68 -27.91
CA PRO A 880 -19.17 2.47 -27.38
C PRO A 880 -19.11 3.86 -28.02
N GLU A 881 -20.13 4.21 -28.80
CA GLU A 881 -20.36 5.61 -29.17
C GLU A 881 -20.49 6.39 -27.85
N MET A 882 -19.62 7.38 -27.66
CA MET A 882 -19.83 8.34 -26.59
C MET A 882 -21.14 9.09 -26.89
N PRO A 883 -21.99 9.37 -25.89
CA PRO A 883 -23.17 10.19 -26.14
C PRO A 883 -22.73 11.54 -26.72
N GLU A 884 -23.31 11.94 -27.85
CA GLU A 884 -23.07 13.24 -28.44
C GLU A 884 -23.63 14.33 -27.51
N THR A 885 -22.78 14.82 -26.61
CA THR A 885 -22.99 16.11 -25.97
C THR A 885 -22.83 17.18 -27.05
N THR A 886 -23.96 17.63 -27.60
CA THR A 886 -24.03 18.76 -28.53
C THR A 886 -23.66 20.05 -27.81
N LEU A 887 -22.35 20.28 -27.66
CA LEU A 887 -21.80 21.59 -27.34
C LEU A 887 -22.00 22.50 -28.55
N GLU A 888 -22.84 23.50 -28.43
CA GLU A 888 -22.93 24.58 -29.40
C GLU A 888 -21.61 25.36 -29.36
N LEU A 889 -20.81 25.24 -30.42
CA LEU A 889 -19.50 25.88 -30.51
C LEU A 889 -19.65 27.37 -30.87
N GLU A 890 -19.41 28.24 -29.88
CA GLU A 890 -19.13 29.66 -30.10
C GLU A 890 -18.05 29.83 -31.19
N PRO A 891 -18.32 30.59 -32.27
CA PRO A 891 -17.48 30.58 -33.47
C PRO A 891 -16.24 31.46 -33.33
N GLY A 892 -15.16 30.95 -32.70
CA GLY A 892 -13.97 31.78 -32.51
C GLY A 892 -12.71 31.14 -31.91
N ASN A 893 -12.21 30.01 -32.42
CA ASN A 893 -10.78 29.65 -32.31
C ASN A 893 -10.38 28.63 -33.39
N GLU A 894 -9.31 28.90 -34.14
CA GLU A 894 -8.80 27.99 -35.18
C GLU A 894 -7.98 26.84 -34.56
N ILE A 895 -8.29 25.61 -34.95
CA ILE A 895 -7.51 24.42 -34.56
C ILE A 895 -6.30 24.30 -35.49
N PRO A 896 -5.05 24.31 -34.99
CA PRO A 896 -3.87 24.10 -35.82
C PRO A 896 -3.89 22.72 -36.47
N GLN A 897 -3.72 22.65 -37.80
CA GLN A 897 -3.65 21.37 -38.51
C GLN A 897 -2.37 20.59 -38.14
N PRO A 898 -2.42 19.25 -38.09
CA PRO A 898 -1.25 18.44 -37.82
C PRO A 898 -0.23 18.54 -38.96
N LEU A 899 1.04 18.73 -38.60
CA LEU A 899 2.17 18.52 -39.50
C LEU A 899 2.46 17.01 -39.61
N GLU A 900 2.87 16.58 -40.81
CA GLU A 900 3.06 15.17 -41.21
C GLU A 900 4.27 14.47 -40.55
#